data_AF-A0A7Y5HVL7-F1
#
_entry.id   AF-A0A7Y5HVL7-F1
#
_cell.length_a   1.000
_cell.length_b   1.000
_cell.length_c   1.000
_cell.angle_alpha   90.00
_cell.angle_beta   90.00
_cell.angle_gamma   90.00
#
_symmetry.space_group_name_H-M   'P 1'
#
loop_
_entity.id
_entity.type
_entity.pdbx_description
1 polymer ?
#
loop_
_entity_poly.entity_id
_entity_poly.type
_entity_poly.pdbx_seq_one_letter_code
_entity_poly.pdbx_strand_id
1 'polypeptide(L)'
;MSQFLRLLSEGDKANALQQVSQRLRAGEADARVLDVPPQAFDAVPGKPFAYWVSEAVRETFQRLPAFESEGRTVKQGLATADDFRFVRGWWEVGGHATTGKWFSFAKGGAYSPYYADVYLVVNWEREGAEIKNNLNDKGGVRSNVWMLRDTATKYFLREGLTWSRRAHLKGSFRVIPRESIFSDSGPCAFDDDLLLLAAILNSSAYLYLLMLLMPRGTEGGQTLKLEVGYVASVPIPMPSCEQKELLRNLSSRSWHLKRALDSIRETSHAFMLPTALRARVNEYDSPAIEVELSRIQTEIDAIAFDLYGFSDADRQAALSSTPLPEGEGQSSSAEGDDSDDDADDSADSASATQHDGLLSWAVGVAFGRFDWRLATGERTAPPEPEPFDPLPAKSPGMLPKGAASFHTHAGILVDEPGHPHDLARLVEEVLSRVNAPVPDDVRRWLQRDFFAFHLQRYSKSRRKAPIYWPLATTSGSYTLWVYYPSLTSQTLYTAINDFIEPKLKQVGADVTALRNKGSNRSRDDEKQFEALQAFELELIELRDTLLKLAPTYKPNFDDGVQITAAPLWPLFRHKPWQKVLKDTWAKLEKGDYDWAMLAMNYWPDRVREKCKTDKSLAIAHGLEDLYVEPEAVPKKTRKKKGEA
;
A
#
# COMPACT_ATOMS: atom_id res chain seq x y z
N MET A 1 35.93 36.78 -5.22
CA MET A 1 34.76 36.27 -5.93
C MET A 1 35.19 35.06 -6.74
N SER A 2 34.41 33.99 -6.73
CA SER A 2 34.59 32.86 -7.64
C SER A 2 33.49 32.91 -8.69
N GLN A 3 33.84 32.63 -9.95
CA GLN A 3 32.90 32.65 -11.06
C GLN A 3 32.40 31.23 -11.33
N PHE A 4 31.08 31.06 -11.33
CA PHE A 4 30.42 29.79 -11.61
C PHE A 4 29.72 29.86 -12.96
N LEU A 5 30.01 28.89 -13.82
CA LEU A 5 29.46 28.79 -15.18
C LEU A 5 28.34 27.75 -15.18
N ARG A 6 27.08 28.19 -15.30
CA ARG A 6 25.91 27.30 -15.24
C ARG A 6 25.43 26.90 -16.64
N LEU A 7 25.79 25.70 -17.06
CA LEU A 7 25.44 25.16 -18.39
C LEU A 7 24.53 23.92 -18.30
N LEU A 8 23.88 23.71 -17.15
CA LEU A 8 23.11 22.47 -16.88
C LEU A 8 21.89 22.31 -17.80
N SER A 9 21.32 23.41 -18.28
CA SER A 9 20.16 23.44 -19.19
C SER A 9 20.55 23.53 -20.67
N GLU A 10 21.84 23.58 -20.99
CA GLU A 10 22.32 23.73 -22.37
C GLU A 10 22.40 22.37 -23.05
N GLY A 11 21.82 22.27 -24.26
CA GLY A 11 21.87 21.04 -25.07
C GLY A 11 23.28 20.75 -25.58
N ASP A 12 23.98 21.77 -26.10
CA ASP A 12 25.39 21.69 -26.48
C ASP A 12 26.25 22.45 -25.47
N LYS A 13 26.61 21.76 -24.39
CA LYS A 13 27.42 22.31 -23.30
C LYS A 13 28.80 22.78 -23.74
N ALA A 14 29.38 22.13 -24.75
CA ALA A 14 30.73 22.47 -25.23
C ALA A 14 30.72 23.83 -25.93
N ASN A 15 29.78 24.03 -26.85
CA ASN A 15 29.59 25.31 -27.53
C ASN A 15 29.17 26.41 -26.55
N ALA A 16 28.22 26.12 -25.66
CA ALA A 16 27.80 27.07 -24.63
C ALA A 16 28.97 27.50 -23.72
N LEU A 17 29.82 26.57 -23.29
CA LEU A 17 31.01 26.88 -22.50
C LEU A 17 31.99 27.76 -23.28
N GLN A 18 32.21 27.47 -24.57
CA GLN A 18 33.09 28.27 -25.41
C GLN A 18 32.58 29.71 -25.54
N GLN A 19 31.28 29.89 -25.81
CA GLN A 19 30.64 31.19 -25.91
C GLN A 19 30.77 31.98 -24.60
N VAL A 20 30.36 31.40 -23.47
CA VAL A 20 30.43 32.07 -22.17
C VAL A 20 31.89 32.44 -21.84
N SER A 21 32.84 31.54 -22.11
CA SER A 21 34.27 31.81 -21.87
C SER A 21 34.81 32.95 -22.73
N GLN A 22 34.39 33.07 -23.99
CA GLN A 22 34.80 34.17 -24.86
C GLN A 22 34.25 35.51 -24.39
N ARG A 23 32.96 35.56 -24.05
CA ARG A 23 32.30 36.77 -23.52
C ARG A 23 32.92 37.22 -22.21
N LEU A 24 33.16 36.28 -21.30
CA LEU A 24 33.81 36.54 -20.02
C LEU A 24 35.22 37.13 -20.19
N ARG A 25 36.02 36.58 -21.12
CA ARG A 25 37.36 37.11 -21.44
C ARG A 25 37.32 38.49 -22.10
N ALA A 26 36.24 38.80 -22.82
CA ALA A 26 36.00 40.11 -23.40
C ALA A 26 35.45 41.14 -22.39
N GLY A 27 35.18 40.73 -21.15
CA GLY A 27 34.58 41.58 -20.12
C GLY A 27 33.08 41.81 -20.29
N GLU A 28 32.41 40.99 -21.12
CA GLU A 28 30.96 41.06 -21.31
C GLU A 28 30.21 40.24 -20.25
N ALA A 29 29.06 40.76 -19.83
CA ALA A 29 28.15 40.04 -18.94
C ALA A 29 27.43 38.91 -19.69
N ASP A 30 27.24 37.77 -19.02
CA ASP A 30 26.45 36.63 -19.51
C ASP A 30 25.63 36.08 -18.33
N ALA A 31 24.33 35.85 -18.53
CA ALA A 31 23.41 35.39 -17.47
C ALA A 31 23.75 34.00 -16.91
N ARG A 32 24.61 33.23 -17.60
CA ARG A 32 25.11 31.92 -17.17
C ARG A 32 26.32 32.02 -16.26
N VAL A 33 26.90 33.21 -16.10
CA VAL A 33 28.02 33.49 -15.18
C VAL A 33 27.45 34.02 -13.87
N LEU A 34 27.77 33.34 -12.77
CA LEU A 34 27.34 33.70 -11.43
C LEU A 34 28.57 33.95 -10.57
N ASP A 35 28.73 35.19 -10.12
CA ASP A 35 29.83 35.58 -9.25
C ASP A 35 29.39 35.41 -7.79
N VAL A 36 30.04 34.48 -7.06
CA VAL A 36 29.73 34.21 -5.66
C VAL A 36 31.02 34.10 -4.85
N PRO A 37 31.16 34.79 -3.71
CA PRO A 37 32.33 34.63 -2.84
C PRO A 37 32.28 33.24 -2.17
N PRO A 38 33.40 32.48 -2.12
CA PRO A 38 33.41 31.15 -1.51
C PRO A 38 32.85 31.09 -0.08
N GLN A 39 33.06 32.15 0.71
CA GLN A 39 32.56 32.27 2.08
C GLN A 39 31.03 32.25 2.16
N ALA A 40 30.31 32.64 1.10
CA ALA A 40 28.85 32.59 1.10
C ALA A 40 28.28 31.17 1.23
N PHE A 41 29.06 30.13 0.89
CA PHE A 41 28.63 28.73 1.05
C PHE A 41 28.71 28.25 2.50
N ASP A 42 29.41 28.97 3.38
CA ASP A 42 29.45 28.66 4.82
C ASP A 42 28.08 28.87 5.50
N ALA A 43 27.17 29.60 4.84
CA ALA A 43 25.82 29.83 5.34
C ALA A 43 24.94 28.58 5.33
N VAL A 44 25.19 27.62 4.45
CA VAL A 44 24.35 26.43 4.27
C VAL A 44 25.01 25.20 4.92
N PRO A 45 24.31 24.41 5.74
CA PRO A 45 24.83 23.18 6.33
C PRO A 45 25.40 22.22 5.27
N GLY A 46 26.58 21.65 5.55
CA GLY A 46 27.30 20.82 4.57
C GLY A 46 28.00 21.60 3.45
N LYS A 47 27.86 22.93 3.42
CA LYS A 47 28.52 23.86 2.50
C LYS A 47 28.36 23.52 1.00
N PRO A 48 27.15 23.20 0.51
CA PRO A 48 26.93 22.97 -0.92
C PRO A 48 27.24 24.23 -1.73
N PHE A 49 27.75 24.06 -2.95
CA PHE A 49 27.97 25.15 -3.89
C PHE A 49 26.65 25.60 -4.53
N ALA A 50 25.73 26.10 -3.71
CA ALA A 50 24.44 26.65 -4.10
C ALA A 50 24.62 28.06 -4.68
N TYR A 51 25.41 28.18 -5.75
CA TYR A 51 25.78 29.45 -6.37
C TYR A 51 24.62 30.10 -7.15
N TRP A 52 23.57 29.34 -7.47
CA TRP A 52 22.44 29.80 -8.28
C TRP A 52 21.30 30.44 -7.49
N VAL A 53 21.34 30.37 -6.16
CA VAL A 53 20.34 31.03 -5.32
C VAL A 53 20.83 32.41 -4.90
N SER A 54 19.92 33.27 -4.43
CA SER A 54 20.32 34.56 -3.86
C SER A 54 21.05 34.39 -2.53
N GLU A 55 21.71 35.46 -2.08
CA GLU A 55 22.33 35.53 -0.76
C GLU A 55 21.29 35.39 0.36
N ALA A 56 20.15 36.07 0.23
CA ALA A 56 19.04 35.99 1.20
C ALA A 56 18.53 34.54 1.41
N VAL A 57 18.45 33.74 0.34
CA VAL A 57 18.06 32.33 0.44
C VAL A 57 19.12 31.52 1.21
N ARG A 58 20.42 31.76 0.98
CA ARG A 58 21.50 31.08 1.73
C ARG A 58 21.49 31.49 3.20
N GLU A 59 21.36 32.78 3.48
CA GLU A 59 21.36 33.34 4.84
C GLU A 59 20.16 32.89 5.67
N THR A 60 19.09 32.40 5.04
CA THR A 60 17.95 31.81 5.74
C THR A 60 18.37 30.67 6.67
N PHE A 61 19.42 29.90 6.33
CA PHE A 61 19.98 28.84 7.17
C PHE A 61 20.70 29.33 8.43
N GLN A 62 21.10 30.60 8.48
CA GLN A 62 21.70 31.22 9.65
C GLN A 62 20.70 32.06 10.44
N ARG A 63 19.75 32.70 9.74
CA ARG A 63 18.76 33.62 10.34
C ARG A 63 17.64 32.87 11.08
N LEU A 64 17.24 31.70 10.60
CA LEU A 64 16.14 30.93 11.16
C LEU A 64 16.65 29.66 11.87
N PRO A 65 15.96 29.18 12.91
CA PRO A 65 16.34 27.95 13.59
C PRO A 65 16.19 26.74 12.67
N ALA A 66 17.15 25.81 12.73
CA ALA A 66 17.07 24.53 12.01
C ALA A 66 15.84 23.72 12.45
N PHE A 67 15.42 22.73 11.65
CA PHE A 67 14.31 21.85 12.00
C PHE A 67 14.56 21.19 13.36
N GLU A 68 15.71 20.56 13.57
CA GLU A 68 16.06 19.86 14.83
C GLU A 68 16.41 20.87 15.93
N SER A 69 15.40 21.59 16.40
CA SER A 69 15.47 22.56 17.49
C SER A 69 14.08 22.76 18.10
N GLU A 70 14.01 23.43 19.26
CA GLU A 70 12.72 23.81 19.87
C GLU A 70 11.71 22.66 20.06
N GLY A 71 12.20 21.45 20.35
CA GLY A 71 11.36 20.26 20.55
C GLY A 71 11.06 19.44 19.29
N ARG A 72 11.29 20.01 18.10
CA ARG A 72 11.16 19.32 16.82
C ARG A 72 12.28 18.30 16.64
N THR A 73 11.92 17.10 16.19
CA THR A 73 12.89 16.02 15.94
C THR A 73 12.47 15.11 14.79
N VAL A 74 13.44 14.55 14.08
CA VAL A 74 13.22 13.51 13.07
C VAL A 74 13.79 12.16 13.49
N LYS A 75 13.10 11.08 13.13
CA LYS A 75 13.52 9.70 13.44
C LYS A 75 13.40 8.80 12.22
N GLN A 76 14.37 7.91 12.10
CA GLN A 76 14.30 6.75 11.19
C GLN A 76 13.48 5.63 11.85
N GLY A 77 12.66 4.96 11.05
CA GLY A 77 11.80 3.86 11.50
C GLY A 77 12.34 2.45 11.27
N LEU A 78 11.44 1.48 11.37
CA LEU A 78 11.69 0.05 11.28
C LEU A 78 11.97 -0.43 9.85
N ALA A 79 13.09 -1.10 9.65
CA ALA A 79 13.31 -2.00 8.52
C ALA A 79 13.04 -3.44 9.00
N THR A 80 11.96 -4.06 8.52
CA THR A 80 11.58 -5.44 8.90
C THR A 80 12.60 -6.47 8.43
N ALA A 81 13.28 -6.19 7.31
CA ALA A 81 14.19 -7.09 6.58
C ALA A 81 13.54 -8.41 6.10
N ASP A 82 12.22 -8.54 6.22
CA ASP A 82 11.41 -9.65 5.71
C ASP A 82 9.93 -9.22 5.66
N ASP A 83 9.61 -8.38 4.67
CA ASP A 83 8.26 -7.84 4.52
C ASP A 83 7.21 -8.92 4.22
N PHE A 84 7.60 -9.98 3.50
CA PHE A 84 6.68 -11.07 3.17
C PHE A 84 6.20 -11.79 4.44
N ARG A 85 7.08 -11.95 5.44
CA ARG A 85 6.70 -12.48 6.75
C ARG A 85 5.97 -11.47 7.63
N PHE A 86 6.52 -10.26 7.80
CA PHE A 86 6.11 -9.36 8.88
C PHE A 86 5.14 -8.24 8.50
N VAL A 87 4.77 -8.10 7.22
CA VAL A 87 3.90 -7.02 6.74
C VAL A 87 2.67 -7.57 6.02
N ARG A 88 1.49 -7.02 6.34
CA ARG A 88 0.21 -7.37 5.71
C ARG A 88 -0.49 -6.11 5.20
N GLY A 89 -1.38 -6.25 4.22
CA GLY A 89 -2.45 -5.28 4.02
C GLY A 89 -3.46 -5.40 5.16
N TRP A 90 -4.03 -4.29 5.62
CA TRP A 90 -4.96 -4.31 6.76
C TRP A 90 -6.20 -5.19 6.52
N TRP A 91 -6.62 -5.34 5.26
CA TRP A 91 -7.71 -6.23 4.85
C TRP A 91 -7.35 -7.73 4.91
N GLU A 92 -6.06 -8.08 5.05
CA GLU A 92 -5.64 -9.48 5.17
C GLU A 92 -5.85 -10.03 6.58
N VAL A 93 -5.80 -9.18 7.61
CA VAL A 93 -5.81 -9.62 9.02
C VAL A 93 -7.21 -9.56 9.64
N GLY A 94 -8.25 -9.75 8.84
CA GLY A 94 -9.62 -10.02 9.31
C GLY A 94 -10.27 -8.96 10.20
N GLY A 95 -10.02 -7.65 9.97
CA GLY A 95 -10.56 -6.57 10.81
C GLY A 95 -9.95 -6.50 12.22
N HIS A 96 -8.90 -7.29 12.48
CA HIS A 96 -8.09 -7.31 13.70
C HIS A 96 -6.79 -6.52 13.54
N ALA A 97 -6.77 -5.56 12.61
CA ALA A 97 -5.60 -4.74 12.25
C ALA A 97 -5.01 -3.90 13.40
N THR A 98 -5.56 -4.01 14.61
CA THR A 98 -5.13 -3.34 15.84
C THR A 98 -5.19 -4.23 17.10
N THR A 99 -5.38 -5.55 16.98
CA THR A 99 -5.46 -6.43 18.17
C THR A 99 -4.08 -6.97 18.55
N GLY A 100 -3.29 -6.19 19.31
CA GLY A 100 -2.10 -6.63 20.05
C GLY A 100 -0.89 -7.15 19.24
N LYS A 101 -1.09 -7.49 17.96
CA LYS A 101 -0.10 -8.10 17.06
C LYS A 101 0.15 -7.26 15.82
N TRP A 102 -0.90 -6.94 15.07
CA TRP A 102 -0.80 -6.12 13.86
C TRP A 102 -1.04 -4.66 14.22
N PHE A 103 -0.11 -3.78 13.83
CA PHE A 103 -0.19 -2.33 14.02
C PHE A 103 -0.02 -1.63 12.68
N SER A 104 -0.72 -0.51 12.47
CA SER A 104 -0.59 0.31 11.27
C SER A 104 0.89 0.63 10.98
N PHE A 105 1.30 0.49 9.72
CA PHE A 105 2.71 0.56 9.33
C PHE A 105 2.92 1.55 8.18
N ALA A 106 3.31 2.77 8.52
CA ALA A 106 3.59 3.83 7.56
C ALA A 106 4.91 3.57 6.81
N LYS A 107 4.79 3.33 5.51
CA LYS A 107 5.91 3.23 4.56
C LYS A 107 6.00 4.47 3.67
N GLY A 108 7.16 4.67 3.05
CA GLY A 108 7.48 5.84 2.21
C GLY A 108 6.47 6.15 1.10
N GLY A 109 5.81 5.14 0.52
CA GLY A 109 4.62 5.33 -0.33
C GLY A 109 4.82 6.20 -1.59
N ALA A 110 3.72 6.44 -2.29
CA ALA A 110 3.68 7.38 -3.42
C ALA A 110 3.64 8.83 -2.92
N TYR A 111 3.90 9.78 -3.81
CA TYR A 111 3.75 11.20 -3.52
C TYR A 111 2.29 11.53 -3.18
N SER A 112 2.05 12.07 -1.98
CA SER A 112 0.73 12.53 -1.55
C SER A 112 0.92 13.46 -0.34
N PRO A 113 0.86 14.79 -0.53
CA PRO A 113 1.02 15.74 0.56
C PRO A 113 -0.21 15.74 1.46
N TYR A 114 0.01 16.06 2.74
CA TYR A 114 -0.98 16.15 3.81
C TYR A 114 -1.60 14.81 4.23
N TYR A 115 -2.11 13.99 3.30
CA TYR A 115 -2.76 12.70 3.59
C TYR A 115 -2.26 11.59 2.68
N ALA A 116 -2.02 10.40 3.25
CA ALA A 116 -2.10 9.14 2.52
C ALA A 116 -2.58 8.03 3.46
N ASP A 117 -3.39 7.12 2.95
CA ASP A 117 -3.82 5.95 3.71
C ASP A 117 -2.63 5.05 4.12
N VAL A 118 -2.61 4.64 5.38
CA VAL A 118 -1.65 3.65 5.91
C VAL A 118 -2.26 2.26 5.79
N TYR A 119 -2.30 1.75 4.56
CA TYR A 119 -2.94 0.48 4.21
C TYR A 119 -2.17 -0.78 4.67
N LEU A 120 -0.95 -0.62 5.18
CA LEU A 120 -0.12 -1.71 5.65
C LEU A 120 -0.18 -1.82 7.17
N VAL A 121 0.00 -3.04 7.66
CA VAL A 121 0.21 -3.34 9.07
C VAL A 121 1.47 -4.19 9.24
N VAL A 122 2.13 -4.05 10.38
CA VAL A 122 3.34 -4.81 10.75
C VAL A 122 3.09 -5.63 12.00
N ASN A 123 3.65 -6.84 12.06
CA ASN A 123 3.65 -7.64 13.27
C ASN A 123 4.60 -7.00 14.29
N TRP A 124 4.03 -6.39 15.32
CA TRP A 124 4.72 -5.80 16.46
C TRP A 124 4.28 -6.42 17.79
N GLU A 125 3.76 -7.66 17.75
CA GLU A 125 3.41 -8.42 18.95
C GLU A 125 4.58 -8.50 19.93
N ARG A 126 4.29 -8.31 21.22
CA ARG A 126 5.30 -8.35 22.30
C ARG A 126 6.51 -7.44 21.96
N GLU A 127 6.22 -6.23 21.49
CA GLU A 127 7.21 -5.24 21.04
C GLU A 127 8.11 -5.75 19.89
N GLY A 128 7.53 -6.47 18.93
CA GLY A 128 8.25 -7.03 17.78
C GLY A 128 9.19 -8.18 18.16
N ALA A 129 8.77 -9.05 19.09
CA ALA A 129 9.59 -10.16 19.58
C ALA A 129 10.07 -11.09 18.45
N GLU A 130 9.22 -11.40 17.46
CA GLU A 130 9.62 -12.20 16.31
C GLU A 130 10.71 -11.51 15.48
N ILE A 131 10.57 -10.21 15.22
CA ILE A 131 11.52 -9.41 14.42
C ILE A 131 12.86 -9.29 15.15
N LYS A 132 12.84 -9.04 16.46
CA LYS A 132 14.04 -8.94 17.32
C LYS A 132 14.85 -10.24 17.35
N ASN A 133 14.20 -11.39 17.13
CA ASN A 133 14.85 -12.70 17.14
C ASN A 133 15.05 -13.28 15.72
N ASN A 134 14.71 -12.57 14.65
CA ASN A 134 14.94 -13.04 13.28
C ASN A 134 16.42 -12.83 12.90
N LEU A 135 17.21 -13.90 12.98
CA LEU A 135 18.66 -13.86 12.83
C LEU A 135 19.12 -14.21 11.40
N ASN A 136 20.25 -13.64 10.99
CA ASN A 136 21.00 -14.08 9.81
C ASN A 136 21.91 -15.27 10.15
N ASP A 137 22.55 -15.85 9.13
CA ASP A 137 23.43 -17.02 9.26
C ASP A 137 24.63 -16.80 10.20
N LYS A 138 24.95 -15.55 10.54
CA LYS A 138 26.02 -15.16 11.46
C LYS A 138 25.52 -14.92 12.90
N GLY A 139 24.23 -15.16 13.17
CA GLY A 139 23.58 -14.92 14.47
C GLY A 139 23.24 -13.46 14.77
N GLY A 140 23.39 -12.55 13.80
CA GLY A 140 22.99 -11.15 13.95
C GLY A 140 21.53 -10.92 13.58
N VAL A 141 20.82 -10.03 14.27
CA VAL A 141 19.44 -9.64 13.93
C VAL A 141 19.41 -9.05 12.51
N ARG A 142 18.52 -9.57 11.64
CA ARG A 142 18.39 -9.12 10.24
C ARG A 142 17.88 -7.69 10.15
N SER A 143 16.88 -7.36 10.98
CA SER A 143 16.26 -6.04 11.07
C SER A 143 17.20 -5.01 11.73
N ASN A 144 16.94 -3.72 11.47
CA ASN A 144 17.58 -2.62 12.19
C ASN A 144 17.02 -2.39 13.61
N VAL A 145 16.05 -3.19 14.07
CA VAL A 145 15.32 -3.02 15.35
C VAL A 145 16.24 -2.84 16.57
N TRP A 146 17.41 -3.47 16.57
CA TRP A 146 18.39 -3.36 17.65
C TRP A 146 18.96 -1.93 17.84
N MET A 147 18.92 -1.09 16.80
CA MET A 147 19.31 0.33 16.85
C MET A 147 18.15 1.25 17.23
N LEU A 148 16.91 0.76 17.20
CA LEU A 148 15.71 1.58 17.31
C LEU A 148 15.14 1.66 18.73
N ARG A 149 15.89 1.31 19.78
CA ARG A 149 15.36 1.30 21.16
C ARG A 149 14.72 2.64 21.55
N ASP A 150 15.41 3.75 21.28
CA ASP A 150 14.90 5.09 21.57
C ASP A 150 13.67 5.42 20.71
N THR A 151 13.77 5.18 19.39
CA THR A 151 12.67 5.37 18.44
C THR A 151 11.41 4.60 18.85
N ALA A 152 11.55 3.30 19.12
CA ALA A 152 10.45 2.42 19.46
C ALA A 152 9.80 2.79 20.79
N THR A 153 10.58 3.21 21.79
CA THR A 153 10.06 3.53 23.12
C THR A 153 9.36 4.90 23.16
N LYS A 154 9.87 5.89 22.41
CA LYS A 154 9.44 7.29 22.53
C LYS A 154 8.57 7.80 21.38
N TYR A 155 8.59 7.12 20.22
CA TYR A 155 8.03 7.66 18.97
C TYR A 155 7.13 6.69 18.20
N PHE A 156 7.26 5.37 18.38
CA PHE A 156 6.24 4.46 17.84
C PHE A 156 4.90 4.69 18.53
N LEU A 157 3.81 4.50 17.78
CA LEU A 157 2.42 4.71 18.21
C LEU A 157 2.02 6.17 18.44
N ARG A 158 2.95 7.13 18.25
CA ARG A 158 2.66 8.56 18.27
C ARG A 158 2.32 9.06 16.87
N GLU A 159 1.48 10.08 16.84
CA GLU A 159 1.23 10.91 15.68
C GLU A 159 2.48 11.68 15.25
N GLY A 160 2.53 12.05 13.98
CA GLY A 160 3.65 12.79 13.39
C GLY A 160 3.43 13.09 11.91
N LEU A 161 4.52 13.45 11.22
CA LEU A 161 4.54 13.62 9.77
C LEU A 161 5.60 12.71 9.14
N THR A 162 5.18 11.84 8.22
CA THR A 162 6.07 10.97 7.46
C THR A 162 6.27 11.47 6.04
N TRP A 163 7.35 11.03 5.39
CA TRP A 163 7.65 11.28 3.98
C TRP A 163 8.30 10.05 3.36
N SER A 164 8.32 9.97 2.03
CA SER A 164 9.13 8.94 1.36
C SER A 164 10.61 9.27 1.44
N ARG A 165 11.42 8.38 2.02
CA ARG A 165 12.89 8.52 1.98
C ARG A 165 13.40 8.61 0.54
N ARG A 166 12.75 7.93 -0.40
CA ARG A 166 12.98 8.04 -1.85
C ARG A 166 11.81 8.80 -2.45
N ALA A 167 11.95 10.12 -2.55
CA ALA A 167 10.87 10.95 -3.04
C ALA A 167 10.75 10.87 -4.56
N HIS A 168 9.49 10.82 -5.00
CA HIS A 168 9.10 11.24 -6.35
C HIS A 168 8.89 12.77 -6.36
N LEU A 169 9.10 13.42 -7.52
CA LEU A 169 9.07 14.88 -7.68
C LEU A 169 9.99 15.57 -6.65
N LYS A 170 9.44 16.47 -5.81
CA LYS A 170 10.15 17.23 -4.77
C LYS A 170 10.04 16.64 -3.35
N GLY A 171 9.31 15.54 -3.19
CA GLY A 171 8.94 14.99 -1.89
C GLY A 171 7.69 15.64 -1.30
N SER A 172 7.01 14.91 -0.43
CA SER A 172 5.80 15.34 0.27
C SER A 172 5.78 14.80 1.69
N PHE A 173 5.21 15.60 2.59
CA PHE A 173 5.02 15.26 3.99
C PHE A 173 3.54 15.05 4.25
N ARG A 174 3.22 14.02 5.03
CA ARG A 174 1.84 13.61 5.27
C ARG A 174 1.68 13.05 6.67
N VAL A 175 0.46 13.08 7.16
CA VAL A 175 0.13 12.66 8.51
C VAL A 175 0.40 11.16 8.70
N ILE A 176 1.01 10.81 9.83
CA ILE A 176 0.91 9.48 10.42
C ILE A 176 -0.07 9.54 11.60
N PRO A 177 -1.16 8.74 11.58
CA PRO A 177 -2.09 8.67 12.70
C PRO A 177 -1.47 8.07 13.96
N ARG A 178 -2.09 8.32 15.13
CA ARG A 178 -1.77 7.61 16.38
C ARG A 178 -1.87 6.08 16.19
N GLU A 179 -1.22 5.34 17.06
CA GLU A 179 -1.17 3.87 17.05
C GLU A 179 -0.47 3.26 15.81
N SER A 180 0.31 4.06 15.10
CA SER A 180 1.08 3.63 13.94
C SER A 180 2.58 3.47 14.24
N ILE A 181 3.21 2.53 13.54
CA ILE A 181 4.66 2.35 13.44
C ILE A 181 5.09 2.89 12.07
N PHE A 182 6.29 3.47 11.99
CA PHE A 182 6.84 3.98 10.72
C PHE A 182 8.10 3.22 10.31
N SER A 183 8.33 3.12 9.02
CA SER A 183 9.43 2.33 8.45
C SER A 183 10.72 3.14 8.24
N ASP A 184 11.81 2.47 7.90
CA ASP A 184 13.04 3.15 7.48
C ASP A 184 12.88 3.88 6.13
N SER A 185 11.98 3.38 5.28
CA SER A 185 11.61 3.99 4.00
C SER A 185 10.61 5.12 4.14
N GLY A 186 9.96 5.24 5.31
CA GLY A 186 9.08 6.34 5.70
C GLY A 186 9.49 6.93 7.05
N PRO A 187 10.61 7.67 7.14
CA PRO A 187 10.99 8.34 8.38
C PRO A 187 9.91 9.32 8.85
N CYS A 188 9.98 9.75 10.11
CA CYS A 188 8.95 10.57 10.72
C CYS A 188 9.52 11.81 11.42
N ALA A 189 8.79 12.91 11.32
CA ALA A 189 9.01 14.18 11.97
C ALA A 189 7.98 14.35 13.10
N PHE A 190 8.45 14.83 14.25
CA PHE A 190 7.65 15.03 15.45
C PHE A 190 7.77 16.46 15.95
N ASP A 191 6.65 17.00 16.40
CA ASP A 191 6.50 18.34 16.95
C ASP A 191 5.19 18.40 17.77
N ASP A 192 4.98 19.47 18.52
CA ASP A 192 3.74 19.72 19.27
C ASP A 192 2.62 20.27 18.36
N ASP A 193 2.95 20.91 17.23
CA ASP A 193 2.00 21.51 16.29
C ASP A 193 2.14 20.94 14.86
N LEU A 194 1.69 19.69 14.71
CA LEU A 194 1.87 18.93 13.48
C LEU A 194 1.11 19.51 12.28
N LEU A 195 -0.03 20.18 12.48
CA LEU A 195 -0.78 20.81 11.38
C LEU A 195 -0.06 22.03 10.84
N LEU A 196 0.48 22.89 11.73
CA LEU A 196 1.33 24.00 11.30
C LEU A 196 2.56 23.48 10.55
N LEU A 197 3.23 22.48 11.13
CA LEU A 197 4.40 21.89 10.53
C LEU A 197 4.08 21.28 9.16
N ALA A 198 2.95 20.61 8.99
CA ALA A 198 2.52 20.04 7.70
C ALA A 198 2.37 21.10 6.61
N ALA A 199 1.86 22.29 6.95
CA ALA A 199 1.77 23.41 6.01
C ALA A 199 3.17 23.88 5.58
N ILE A 200 4.07 24.11 6.55
CA ILE A 200 5.43 24.58 6.28
C ILE A 200 6.21 23.56 5.46
N LEU A 201 6.22 22.28 5.86
CA LEU A 201 7.02 21.23 5.21
C LEU A 201 6.57 20.93 3.77
N ASN A 202 5.29 21.18 3.44
CA ASN A 202 4.78 21.04 2.08
C ASN A 202 4.82 22.34 1.26
N SER A 203 5.26 23.47 1.85
CA SER A 203 5.43 24.71 1.11
C SER A 203 6.57 24.62 0.09
N SER A 204 6.40 25.31 -1.04
CA SER A 204 7.44 25.40 -2.07
C SER A 204 8.71 26.07 -1.55
N ALA A 205 8.61 27.00 -0.59
CA ALA A 205 9.76 27.63 0.05
C ALA A 205 10.60 26.60 0.85
N TYR A 206 9.97 25.82 1.74
CA TYR A 206 10.68 24.80 2.52
C TYR A 206 11.29 23.72 1.61
N LEU A 207 10.52 23.22 0.64
CA LEU A 207 10.99 22.18 -0.28
C LEU A 207 12.15 22.68 -1.14
N TYR A 208 12.15 23.96 -1.53
CA TYR A 208 13.27 24.57 -2.23
C TYR A 208 14.54 24.57 -1.37
N LEU A 209 14.45 24.98 -0.10
CA LEU A 209 15.58 24.96 0.84
C LEU A 209 16.09 23.53 1.07
N LEU A 210 15.18 22.57 1.26
CA LEU A 210 15.54 21.15 1.40
C LEU A 210 16.33 20.64 0.19
N MET A 211 15.93 21.03 -1.03
CA MET A 211 16.61 20.67 -2.26
C MET A 211 18.01 21.28 -2.41
N LEU A 212 18.36 22.33 -1.66
CA LEU A 212 19.72 22.89 -1.67
C LEU A 212 20.72 22.01 -0.90
N LEU A 213 20.24 21.25 0.08
CA LEU A 213 21.07 20.34 0.89
C LEU A 213 21.37 19.01 0.19
N MET A 214 20.57 18.68 -0.83
CA MET A 214 20.66 17.40 -1.52
C MET A 214 21.64 17.46 -2.69
N PRO A 215 22.56 16.49 -2.84
CA PRO A 215 23.39 16.38 -4.02
C PRO A 215 22.50 16.18 -5.26
N ARG A 216 22.51 17.12 -6.21
CA ARG A 216 21.90 16.91 -7.53
C ARG A 216 22.92 16.16 -8.40
N GLY A 217 22.71 14.86 -8.60
CA GLY A 217 23.46 14.10 -9.59
C GLY A 217 23.28 14.71 -10.98
N THR A 218 24.39 14.87 -11.70
CA THR A 218 24.41 15.19 -13.13
C THR A 218 23.77 14.05 -13.93
N GLU A 219 22.91 14.41 -14.89
CA GLU A 219 22.46 13.58 -16.02
C GLU A 219 22.11 12.11 -15.72
N GLY A 220 20.81 11.82 -15.66
CA GLY A 220 20.27 10.47 -15.50
C GLY A 220 19.56 10.30 -14.15
N GLY A 221 18.32 10.79 -14.09
CA GLY A 221 17.35 10.64 -13.00
C GLY A 221 17.81 9.91 -11.74
N GLN A 222 18.54 10.60 -10.85
CA GLN A 222 18.73 10.10 -9.49
C GLN A 222 17.57 10.55 -8.61
N THR A 223 16.91 9.57 -8.00
CA THR A 223 15.81 9.73 -7.05
C THR A 223 16.26 10.58 -5.86
N LEU A 224 15.56 11.69 -5.58
CA LEU A 224 15.80 12.51 -4.40
C LEU A 224 15.72 11.64 -3.14
N LYS A 225 16.80 11.60 -2.37
CA LYS A 225 16.85 10.82 -1.13
C LYS A 225 16.75 11.76 0.07
N LEU A 226 15.53 11.91 0.59
CA LEU A 226 15.22 12.77 1.74
C LEU A 226 15.63 12.03 3.02
N GLU A 227 16.93 12.04 3.31
CA GLU A 227 17.47 11.53 4.57
C GLU A 227 17.09 12.43 5.75
N VAL A 228 16.97 11.81 6.94
CA VAL A 228 16.60 12.52 8.18
C VAL A 228 17.54 13.69 8.46
N GLY A 229 18.84 13.57 8.17
CA GLY A 229 19.81 14.64 8.39
C GLY A 229 19.56 15.88 7.54
N TYR A 230 19.01 15.73 6.32
CA TYR A 230 18.66 16.87 5.48
C TYR A 230 17.44 17.59 6.05
N VAL A 231 16.36 16.86 6.34
CA VAL A 231 15.14 17.41 6.94
C VAL A 231 15.44 18.12 8.26
N ALA A 232 16.24 17.48 9.14
CA ALA A 232 16.71 18.04 10.41
C ALA A 232 17.44 19.40 10.29
N SER A 233 18.04 19.68 9.13
CA SER A 233 18.88 20.85 8.90
C SER A 233 18.14 22.00 8.24
N VAL A 234 16.95 21.79 7.67
CA VAL A 234 16.20 22.85 6.97
C VAL A 234 15.60 23.81 8.00
N PRO A 235 15.71 25.14 7.82
CA PRO A 235 15.18 26.09 8.78
C PRO A 235 13.66 26.13 8.80
N ILE A 236 13.10 26.37 9.99
CA ILE A 236 11.66 26.54 10.21
C ILE A 236 11.40 27.99 10.62
N PRO A 237 10.51 28.72 9.93
CA PRO A 237 10.18 30.09 10.26
C PRO A 237 9.28 30.13 11.50
N MET A 238 9.17 31.31 12.10
CA MET A 238 8.31 31.57 13.26
C MET A 238 7.15 32.47 12.85
N PRO A 239 5.95 31.92 12.56
CA PRO A 239 4.80 32.71 12.18
C PRO A 239 4.16 33.42 13.38
N SER A 240 3.42 34.50 13.11
CA SER A 240 2.55 35.14 14.10
C SER A 240 1.40 34.21 14.54
N CYS A 241 0.72 34.52 15.64
CA CYS A 241 -0.41 33.70 16.11
C CYS A 241 -1.51 33.55 15.05
N GLU A 242 -1.80 34.61 14.28
CA GLU A 242 -2.79 34.59 13.19
C GLU A 242 -2.34 33.70 12.03
N GLN A 243 -1.07 33.83 11.61
CA GLN A 243 -0.52 32.99 10.55
C GLN A 243 -0.46 31.51 10.96
N LYS A 244 -0.16 31.22 12.24
CA LYS A 244 -0.20 29.84 12.75
C LYS A 244 -1.58 29.24 12.60
N GLU A 245 -2.62 29.96 13.01
CA GLU A 245 -3.99 29.49 12.93
C GLU A 245 -4.46 29.30 11.48
N LEU A 246 -4.12 30.23 10.59
CA LEU A 246 -4.41 30.10 9.17
C LEU A 246 -3.73 28.87 8.55
N LEU A 247 -2.43 28.68 8.79
CA LEU A 247 -1.67 27.55 8.25
C LEU A 247 -2.20 26.19 8.76
N ARG A 248 -2.62 26.10 10.03
CA ARG A 248 -3.27 24.90 10.58
C ARG A 248 -4.59 24.58 9.87
N ASN A 249 -5.42 25.59 9.67
CA ASN A 249 -6.72 25.42 9.01
C ASN A 249 -6.54 25.01 7.54
N LEU A 250 -5.57 25.61 6.84
CA LEU A 250 -5.24 25.25 5.46
C LEU A 250 -4.71 23.81 5.34
N SER A 251 -3.79 23.38 6.21
CA SER A 251 -3.26 22.01 6.16
C SER A 251 -4.30 20.97 6.59
N SER A 252 -5.12 21.27 7.61
CA SER A 252 -6.25 20.43 8.00
C SER A 252 -7.25 20.28 6.86
N ARG A 253 -7.61 21.39 6.18
CA ARG A 253 -8.51 21.34 5.04
C ARG A 253 -7.92 20.51 3.89
N SER A 254 -6.64 20.66 3.58
CA SER A 254 -5.94 19.83 2.59
C SER A 254 -5.98 18.34 2.93
N TRP A 255 -5.83 17.98 4.20
CA TRP A 255 -5.94 16.60 4.67
C TRP A 255 -7.35 16.03 4.41
N HIS A 256 -8.40 16.77 4.80
CA HIS A 256 -9.80 16.35 4.61
C HIS A 256 -10.14 16.19 3.12
N LEU A 257 -9.68 17.11 2.28
CA LEU A 257 -9.88 17.06 0.83
C LEU A 257 -9.17 15.85 0.19
N LYS A 258 -7.90 15.60 0.53
CA LYS A 258 -7.17 14.43 0.02
C LYS A 258 -7.74 13.11 0.55
N ARG A 259 -8.23 13.07 1.80
CA ARG A 259 -8.97 11.91 2.35
C ARG A 259 -10.28 11.68 1.61
N ALA A 260 -11.01 12.73 1.26
CA ALA A 260 -12.24 12.62 0.49
C ALA A 260 -11.97 11.97 -0.89
N LEU A 261 -10.90 12.34 -1.59
CA LEU A 261 -10.51 11.70 -2.86
C LEU A 261 -10.18 10.21 -2.70
N ASP A 262 -9.69 9.80 -1.54
CA ASP A 262 -9.34 8.41 -1.25
C ASP A 262 -10.57 7.54 -0.88
N SER A 263 -11.71 8.17 -0.59
CA SER A 263 -12.92 7.48 -0.14
C SER A 263 -13.67 6.66 -1.21
N ILE A 264 -13.14 6.62 -2.44
CA ILE A 264 -13.59 5.72 -3.53
C ILE A 264 -12.74 4.45 -3.66
N ARG A 265 -11.63 4.35 -2.94
CA ARG A 265 -10.71 3.21 -3.01
C ARG A 265 -11.11 2.15 -1.97
N GLU A 266 -11.66 1.03 -2.43
CA GLU A 266 -12.21 -0.03 -1.54
C GLU A 266 -11.22 -0.70 -0.57
N THR A 267 -9.92 -0.50 -0.81
CA THR A 267 -8.81 -0.95 0.05
C THR A 267 -8.37 0.11 1.06
N SER A 268 -8.90 1.34 1.02
CA SER A 268 -8.57 2.42 1.95
C SER A 268 -9.44 2.37 3.21
N HIS A 269 -8.88 2.85 4.33
CA HIS A 269 -9.67 3.10 5.55
C HIS A 269 -10.71 4.22 5.36
N ALA A 270 -10.55 5.10 4.37
CA ALA A 270 -11.48 6.16 4.04
C ALA A 270 -12.67 5.71 3.17
N PHE A 271 -12.66 4.48 2.66
CA PHE A 271 -13.66 4.01 1.70
C PHE A 271 -15.10 4.21 2.18
N MET A 272 -15.93 4.82 1.34
CA MET A 272 -17.36 5.01 1.55
C MET A 272 -18.18 4.26 0.50
N LEU A 273 -18.00 4.62 -0.78
CA LEU A 273 -18.75 4.08 -1.91
C LEU A 273 -17.88 4.12 -3.17
N PRO A 274 -18.14 3.26 -4.18
CA PRO A 274 -17.47 3.36 -5.47
C PRO A 274 -17.78 4.70 -6.14
N THR A 275 -16.91 5.15 -7.05
CA THR A 275 -17.01 6.45 -7.75
C THR A 275 -18.41 6.75 -8.27
N ALA A 276 -19.05 5.77 -8.92
CA ALA A 276 -20.40 5.90 -9.50
C ALA A 276 -21.51 6.24 -8.48
N LEU A 277 -21.31 5.91 -7.20
CA LEU A 277 -22.28 6.14 -6.12
C LEU A 277 -21.78 7.18 -5.11
N ARG A 278 -20.55 7.66 -5.24
CA ARG A 278 -19.89 8.45 -4.19
C ARG A 278 -20.59 9.77 -3.88
N ALA A 279 -21.13 10.44 -4.91
CA ALA A 279 -21.87 11.70 -4.77
C ALA A 279 -23.21 11.56 -4.00
N ARG A 280 -23.66 10.33 -3.72
CA ARG A 280 -24.87 10.09 -2.91
C ARG A 280 -24.64 10.29 -1.41
N VAL A 281 -23.38 10.38 -0.99
CA VAL A 281 -22.98 10.51 0.43
C VAL A 281 -22.16 11.77 0.58
N ASN A 282 -22.75 12.86 1.05
CA ASN A 282 -22.10 14.17 1.11
C ASN A 282 -21.66 14.68 -0.29
N GLU A 283 -21.21 15.93 -0.34
CA GLU A 283 -20.67 16.52 -1.56
C GLU A 283 -19.35 15.84 -1.97
N TYR A 284 -19.23 15.47 -3.24
CA TYR A 284 -18.02 14.90 -3.82
C TYR A 284 -17.89 15.31 -5.28
N ASP A 285 -16.93 16.20 -5.53
CA ASP A 285 -16.54 16.65 -6.86
C ASP A 285 -15.01 16.64 -6.90
N SER A 286 -14.43 15.62 -7.54
CA SER A 286 -12.98 15.44 -7.58
C SER A 286 -12.26 16.60 -8.29
N PRO A 287 -12.71 17.09 -9.48
CA PRO A 287 -12.19 18.31 -10.07
C PRO A 287 -12.25 19.53 -9.15
N ALA A 288 -13.38 19.80 -8.49
CA ALA A 288 -13.49 20.95 -7.59
C ALA A 288 -12.57 20.82 -6.37
N ILE A 289 -12.42 19.61 -5.83
CA ILE A 289 -11.48 19.32 -4.74
C ILE A 289 -10.03 19.61 -5.16
N GLU A 290 -9.62 19.21 -6.36
CA GLU A 290 -8.25 19.48 -6.85
C GLU A 290 -8.00 20.97 -7.11
N VAL A 291 -8.99 21.71 -7.61
CA VAL A 291 -8.92 23.18 -7.73
C VAL A 291 -8.72 23.83 -6.36
N GLU A 292 -9.48 23.40 -5.36
CA GLU A 292 -9.37 23.94 -3.99
C GLU A 292 -8.03 23.59 -3.34
N LEU A 293 -7.53 22.37 -3.53
CA LEU A 293 -6.20 21.96 -3.07
C LEU A 293 -5.09 22.83 -3.69
N SER A 294 -5.18 23.14 -4.98
CA SER A 294 -4.24 24.03 -5.66
C SER A 294 -4.31 25.46 -5.12
N ARG A 295 -5.52 25.97 -4.82
CA ARG A 295 -5.73 27.27 -4.18
C ARG A 295 -5.10 27.33 -2.80
N ILE A 296 -5.36 26.32 -1.96
CA ILE A 296 -4.79 26.20 -0.61
C ILE A 296 -3.26 26.15 -0.68
N GLN A 297 -2.70 25.37 -1.61
CA GLN A 297 -1.25 25.29 -1.78
C GLN A 297 -0.64 26.64 -2.16
N THR A 298 -1.30 27.40 -3.04
CA THR A 298 -0.87 28.77 -3.42
C THR A 298 -0.87 29.71 -2.21
N GLU A 299 -1.88 29.61 -1.34
CA GLU A 299 -2.00 30.42 -0.13
C GLU A 299 -0.92 30.06 0.91
N ILE A 300 -0.70 28.77 1.15
CA ILE A 300 0.41 28.27 2.00
C ILE A 300 1.75 28.77 1.46
N ASP A 301 1.97 28.66 0.14
CA ASP A 301 3.22 29.09 -0.49
C ASP A 301 3.45 30.60 -0.33
N ALA A 302 2.41 31.42 -0.53
CA ALA A 302 2.51 32.87 -0.33
C ALA A 302 2.93 33.24 1.10
N ILE A 303 2.27 32.66 2.10
CA ILE A 303 2.60 32.88 3.52
C ILE A 303 4.02 32.38 3.82
N ALA A 304 4.38 31.20 3.35
CA ALA A 304 5.71 30.63 3.58
C ALA A 304 6.81 31.49 2.95
N PHE A 305 6.65 31.94 1.71
CA PHE A 305 7.63 32.82 1.06
C PHE A 305 7.82 34.13 1.82
N ASP A 306 6.75 34.72 2.36
CA ASP A 306 6.84 35.92 3.20
C ASP A 306 7.62 35.64 4.49
N LEU A 307 7.29 34.54 5.17
CA LEU A 307 7.94 34.12 6.41
C LEU A 307 9.45 33.84 6.22
N TYR A 308 9.80 33.21 5.09
CA TYR A 308 11.18 32.98 4.72
C TYR A 308 11.88 34.22 4.15
N GLY A 309 11.16 35.31 3.85
CA GLY A 309 11.73 36.54 3.30
C GLY A 309 12.23 36.40 1.86
N PHE A 310 11.59 35.55 1.05
CA PHE A 310 11.96 35.34 -0.35
C PHE A 310 11.49 36.51 -1.21
N SER A 311 12.42 37.05 -2.02
CA SER A 311 12.11 38.06 -3.03
C SER A 311 11.28 37.47 -4.18
N ASP A 312 10.66 38.30 -5.02
CA ASP A 312 9.89 37.82 -6.17
C ASP A 312 10.72 36.93 -7.11
N ALA A 313 12.01 37.25 -7.28
CA ALA A 313 12.93 36.44 -8.06
C ALA A 313 13.18 35.07 -7.41
N ASP A 314 13.33 35.02 -6.08
CA ASP A 314 13.49 33.76 -5.35
C ASP A 314 12.22 32.90 -5.41
N ARG A 315 11.04 33.52 -5.31
CA ARG A 315 9.74 32.84 -5.45
C ARG A 315 9.62 32.18 -6.82
N GLN A 316 9.91 32.93 -7.88
CA GLN A 316 9.92 32.39 -9.24
C GLN A 316 10.93 31.26 -9.41
N ALA A 317 12.13 31.38 -8.83
CA ALA A 317 13.14 30.32 -8.86
C ALA A 317 12.70 29.05 -8.10
N ALA A 318 12.03 29.19 -6.95
CA ALA A 318 11.51 28.08 -6.17
C ALA A 318 10.36 27.35 -6.89
N LEU A 319 9.43 28.11 -7.49
CA LEU A 319 8.31 27.56 -8.24
C LEU A 319 8.73 26.91 -9.56
N SER A 320 9.70 27.49 -10.29
CA SER A 320 10.21 26.90 -11.55
C SER A 320 11.13 25.71 -11.36
N SER A 321 11.83 25.64 -10.22
CA SER A 321 12.66 24.48 -9.87
C SER A 321 11.88 23.32 -9.25
N THR A 322 10.58 23.54 -8.99
CA THR A 322 9.62 22.53 -8.58
C THR A 322 9.01 21.90 -9.82
N PRO A 323 9.23 20.59 -10.08
CA PRO A 323 8.49 19.90 -11.13
C PRO A 323 7.00 19.93 -10.78
N LEU A 324 6.16 20.40 -11.71
CA LEU A 324 4.71 20.29 -11.59
C LEU A 324 4.34 18.80 -11.68
N PRO A 325 3.33 18.33 -10.91
CA PRO A 325 2.79 17.00 -11.13
C PRO A 325 2.12 16.98 -12.51
N GLU A 326 2.76 16.32 -13.48
CA GLU A 326 2.06 15.86 -14.68
C GLU A 326 0.97 14.87 -14.25
N GLY A 327 -0.21 14.96 -14.87
CA GLY A 327 -1.49 14.45 -14.37
C GLY A 327 -1.45 13.08 -13.69
N GLU A 328 -2.28 12.92 -12.65
CA GLU A 328 -2.46 11.70 -11.87
C GLU A 328 -2.77 10.49 -12.78
N GLY A 329 -1.72 9.80 -13.23
CA GLY A 329 -1.83 8.66 -14.13
C GLY A 329 -0.61 7.77 -14.20
N GLN A 330 0.57 8.22 -13.76
CA GLN A 330 1.77 7.38 -13.75
C GLN A 330 2.31 7.22 -12.33
N SER A 331 1.83 6.18 -11.64
CA SER A 331 2.51 5.64 -10.48
C SER A 331 3.77 4.89 -10.93
N SER A 332 4.79 5.61 -11.40
CA SER A 332 6.13 5.02 -11.52
C SER A 332 6.72 4.91 -10.11
N SER A 333 6.53 3.74 -9.50
CA SER A 333 7.32 3.33 -8.35
C SER A 333 8.79 3.38 -8.75
N ALA A 334 9.57 4.25 -8.12
CA ALA A 334 11.03 4.15 -8.13
C ALA A 334 11.42 2.88 -7.34
N GLU A 335 11.24 1.72 -7.96
CA GLU A 335 11.76 0.45 -7.48
C GLU A 335 13.24 0.37 -7.86
N GLY A 336 14.04 -0.05 -6.89
CA GLY A 336 15.28 -0.74 -7.22
C GLY A 336 14.91 -2.18 -7.54
N ASP A 337 15.33 -2.62 -8.72
CA ASP A 337 15.58 -4.01 -9.15
C ASP A 337 14.78 -5.10 -8.41
N ASP A 338 13.60 -5.43 -8.91
CA ASP A 338 13.24 -6.80 -9.29
C ASP A 338 12.10 -6.68 -10.30
N SER A 339 12.36 -7.13 -11.53
CA SER A 339 11.40 -7.23 -12.61
C SER A 339 10.22 -8.12 -12.23
N ASP A 340 9.00 -7.62 -12.40
CA ASP A 340 7.91 -8.37 -13.03
C ASP A 340 6.91 -7.35 -13.60
N ASP A 341 6.62 -7.55 -14.89
CA ASP A 341 5.72 -6.75 -15.73
C ASP A 341 4.33 -6.56 -15.09
N ASP A 342 3.84 -5.33 -15.06
CA ASP A 342 2.40 -5.08 -15.13
C ASP A 342 2.16 -3.95 -16.14
N ALA A 343 1.43 -4.31 -17.20
CA ALA A 343 1.07 -3.46 -18.32
C ALA A 343 0.11 -2.35 -17.84
N ASP A 344 0.45 -1.11 -18.17
CA ASP A 344 -0.37 0.08 -17.97
C ASP A 344 -1.15 0.34 -19.26
N ASP A 345 -2.48 0.40 -19.20
CA ASP A 345 -3.34 0.65 -20.35
C ASP A 345 -4.12 1.96 -20.18
N SER A 346 -4.00 2.80 -21.19
CA SER A 346 -4.34 4.23 -21.20
C SER A 346 -5.82 4.56 -21.40
N ALA A 347 -6.25 5.68 -20.80
CA ALA A 347 -7.31 6.65 -21.15
C ALA A 347 -8.75 6.21 -21.55
N ASP A 348 -8.99 5.07 -22.19
CA ASP A 348 -10.34 4.47 -22.32
C ASP A 348 -10.80 3.83 -20.98
N SER A 349 -9.89 3.78 -20.01
CA SER A 349 -10.03 3.09 -18.72
C SER A 349 -10.92 3.81 -17.72
N ALA A 350 -11.12 5.14 -17.76
CA ALA A 350 -11.81 5.82 -16.66
C ALA A 350 -13.28 5.40 -16.47
N SER A 351 -14.03 5.26 -17.57
CA SER A 351 -15.43 4.79 -17.53
C SER A 351 -15.53 3.29 -17.23
N ALA A 352 -14.66 2.48 -17.83
CA ALA A 352 -14.56 1.05 -17.54
C ALA A 352 -14.21 0.79 -16.06
N THR A 353 -13.28 1.57 -15.49
CA THR A 353 -12.86 1.49 -14.08
C THR A 353 -13.98 1.90 -13.13
N GLN A 354 -14.84 2.86 -13.50
CA GLN A 354 -16.02 3.22 -12.69
C GLN A 354 -17.06 2.10 -12.68
N HIS A 355 -17.33 1.50 -13.83
CA HIS A 355 -18.24 0.37 -13.97
C HIS A 355 -17.72 -0.87 -13.21
N ASP A 356 -16.48 -1.26 -13.45
CA ASP A 356 -15.85 -2.41 -12.79
C ASP A 356 -15.71 -2.19 -11.29
N GLY A 357 -15.45 -0.94 -10.87
CA GLY A 357 -15.45 -0.55 -9.47
C GLY A 357 -16.82 -0.68 -8.80
N LEU A 358 -17.90 -0.39 -9.53
CA LEU A 358 -19.28 -0.59 -9.05
C LEU A 358 -19.63 -2.07 -8.94
N LEU A 359 -19.26 -2.89 -9.93
CA LEU A 359 -19.47 -4.33 -9.89
C LEU A 359 -18.66 -5.01 -8.78
N SER A 360 -17.39 -4.65 -8.60
CA SER A 360 -16.55 -5.12 -7.50
C SER A 360 -17.14 -4.78 -6.13
N TRP A 361 -17.65 -3.56 -5.98
CA TRP A 361 -18.35 -3.16 -4.76
C TRP A 361 -19.62 -3.99 -4.53
N ALA A 362 -20.41 -4.25 -5.57
CA ALA A 362 -21.62 -5.09 -5.47
C ALA A 362 -21.29 -6.54 -5.11
N VAL A 363 -20.20 -7.11 -5.63
CA VAL A 363 -19.67 -8.40 -5.17
C VAL A 363 -19.34 -8.33 -3.68
N GLY A 364 -18.70 -7.25 -3.22
CA GLY A 364 -18.45 -7.02 -1.80
C GLY A 364 -19.72 -6.90 -0.94
N VAL A 365 -20.81 -6.33 -1.45
CA VAL A 365 -22.11 -6.34 -0.77
C VAL A 365 -22.68 -7.76 -0.69
N ALA A 366 -22.61 -8.53 -1.78
CA ALA A 366 -23.09 -9.92 -1.81
C ALA A 366 -22.35 -10.83 -0.80
N PHE A 367 -21.05 -10.59 -0.59
CA PHE A 367 -20.24 -11.24 0.44
C PHE A 367 -20.36 -10.64 1.85
N GLY A 368 -21.23 -9.65 2.05
CA GLY A 368 -21.42 -9.01 3.37
C GLY A 368 -20.25 -8.12 3.82
N ARG A 369 -19.38 -7.70 2.91
CA ARG A 369 -18.25 -6.81 3.21
C ARG A 369 -18.65 -5.35 3.26
N PHE A 370 -19.44 -4.89 2.30
CA PHE A 370 -19.88 -3.49 2.18
C PHE A 370 -21.35 -3.32 2.51
N ASP A 371 -21.71 -2.13 3.00
CA ASP A 371 -23.09 -1.81 3.37
C ASP A 371 -23.78 -0.99 2.28
N TRP A 372 -24.72 -1.62 1.56
CA TRP A 372 -25.50 -0.97 0.50
C TRP A 372 -26.43 0.14 1.02
N ARG A 373 -26.80 0.13 2.31
CA ARG A 373 -27.69 1.14 2.92
C ARG A 373 -27.07 2.53 2.92
N LEU A 374 -25.74 2.62 2.81
CA LEU A 374 -25.05 3.90 2.64
C LEU A 374 -25.38 4.53 1.28
N ALA A 375 -25.56 3.72 0.24
CA ALA A 375 -25.92 4.20 -1.11
C ALA A 375 -27.41 4.54 -1.27
N THR A 376 -28.27 4.05 -0.38
CA THR A 376 -29.72 4.35 -0.36
C THR A 376 -30.10 5.43 0.65
N GLY A 377 -29.19 5.81 1.55
CA GLY A 377 -29.45 6.75 2.64
C GLY A 377 -30.13 6.15 3.86
N GLU A 378 -30.40 4.83 3.87
CA GLU A 378 -30.92 4.11 5.04
C GLU A 378 -29.92 4.04 6.20
N ARG A 379 -28.63 4.21 5.91
CA ARG A 379 -27.57 4.34 6.91
C ARG A 379 -26.80 5.63 6.67
N THR A 380 -26.58 6.39 7.73
CA THR A 380 -25.69 7.55 7.70
C THR A 380 -24.23 7.13 7.78
N ALA A 381 -23.35 7.85 7.07
CA ALA A 381 -21.91 7.69 7.27
C ALA A 381 -21.54 8.03 8.73
N PRO A 382 -20.56 7.33 9.33
CA PRO A 382 -19.99 7.78 10.61
C PRO A 382 -19.32 9.15 10.44
N PRO A 383 -19.13 9.90 11.54
CA PRO A 383 -18.36 11.14 11.52
C PRO A 383 -16.98 10.94 10.89
N GLU A 384 -16.51 11.95 10.16
CA GLU A 384 -15.14 11.96 9.63
C GLU A 384 -14.13 12.03 10.80
N PRO A 385 -13.08 11.18 10.80
CA PRO A 385 -12.02 11.26 11.80
C PRO A 385 -11.17 12.52 11.64
N GLU A 386 -10.56 12.98 12.73
CA GLU A 386 -9.54 14.02 12.70
C GLU A 386 -8.21 13.49 12.16
N PRO A 387 -7.29 14.36 11.67
CA PRO A 387 -6.09 13.94 10.96
C PRO A 387 -5.23 12.87 11.64
N PHE A 388 -5.12 12.95 12.97
CA PHE A 388 -4.24 12.10 13.77
C PHE A 388 -4.98 11.01 14.56
N ASP A 389 -6.30 10.86 14.37
CA ASP A 389 -7.06 9.82 15.03
C ASP A 389 -6.63 8.42 14.58
N PRO A 390 -6.59 7.42 15.47
CA PRO A 390 -6.27 6.04 15.10
C PRO A 390 -7.12 5.56 13.92
N LEU A 391 -6.51 4.77 13.04
CA LEU A 391 -7.21 4.24 11.87
C LEU A 391 -8.34 3.29 12.28
N PRO A 392 -9.52 3.36 11.64
CA PRO A 392 -10.66 2.56 12.02
C PRO A 392 -10.46 1.10 11.60
N ALA A 393 -10.89 0.14 12.43
CA ALA A 393 -10.83 -1.29 12.08
C ALA A 393 -11.71 -1.68 10.87
N LYS A 394 -12.65 -0.82 10.49
CA LYS A 394 -13.52 -0.94 9.31
C LYS A 394 -13.66 0.43 8.66
N SER A 395 -13.59 0.48 7.33
CA SER A 395 -13.85 1.73 6.63
C SER A 395 -15.34 2.13 6.74
N PRO A 396 -15.68 3.42 6.58
CA PRO A 396 -17.05 3.91 6.66
C PRO A 396 -18.07 3.15 5.79
N GLY A 397 -17.63 2.65 4.63
CA GLY A 397 -18.45 1.89 3.67
C GLY A 397 -18.62 0.40 3.98
N MET A 398 -17.85 -0.15 4.94
CA MET A 398 -17.97 -1.55 5.33
C MET A 398 -19.21 -1.82 6.18
N LEU A 399 -19.70 -3.06 6.12
CA LEU A 399 -20.81 -3.54 6.93
C LEU A 399 -20.46 -3.44 8.42
N PRO A 400 -21.24 -2.71 9.25
CA PRO A 400 -21.00 -2.62 10.68
C PRO A 400 -21.04 -4.00 11.37
N LYS A 401 -20.29 -4.15 12.47
CA LYS A 401 -20.28 -5.41 13.23
C LYS A 401 -21.69 -5.72 13.76
N GLY A 402 -22.17 -6.94 13.51
CA GLY A 402 -23.49 -7.41 13.95
C GLY A 402 -24.66 -6.95 13.07
N ALA A 403 -24.42 -6.11 12.05
CA ALA A 403 -25.46 -5.76 11.09
C ALA A 403 -25.76 -6.94 10.14
N ALA A 404 -27.02 -7.11 9.77
CA ALA A 404 -27.41 -8.10 8.78
C ALA A 404 -26.78 -7.78 7.41
N SER A 405 -26.21 -8.80 6.77
CA SER A 405 -25.70 -8.73 5.40
C SER A 405 -26.85 -8.68 4.39
N PHE A 406 -26.55 -8.28 3.15
CA PHE A 406 -27.53 -8.32 2.06
C PHE A 406 -27.99 -9.75 1.76
N HIS A 407 -27.04 -10.69 1.79
CA HIS A 407 -27.27 -12.12 1.62
C HIS A 407 -26.57 -12.90 2.73
N THR A 408 -27.20 -13.94 3.26
CA THR A 408 -26.59 -14.80 4.30
C THR A 408 -25.87 -15.97 3.62
N HIS A 409 -24.60 -16.17 3.94
CA HIS A 409 -23.77 -17.22 3.35
C HIS A 409 -22.65 -17.66 4.31
N ALA A 410 -22.07 -18.84 4.07
CA ALA A 410 -20.96 -19.40 4.85
C ALA A 410 -19.57 -19.01 4.28
N GLY A 411 -19.46 -17.82 3.70
CA GLY A 411 -18.23 -17.37 3.01
C GLY A 411 -18.01 -17.95 1.60
N ILE A 412 -18.99 -18.66 1.03
CA ILE A 412 -18.93 -19.23 -0.32
C ILE A 412 -20.18 -18.79 -1.11
N LEU A 413 -19.96 -18.32 -2.33
CA LEU A 413 -20.99 -18.09 -3.35
C LEU A 413 -20.64 -18.90 -4.61
N VAL A 414 -21.57 -19.08 -5.53
CA VAL A 414 -21.38 -19.92 -6.72
C VAL A 414 -21.79 -19.18 -7.99
N ASP A 415 -21.14 -19.51 -9.09
CA ASP A 415 -21.58 -19.12 -10.43
C ASP A 415 -22.54 -20.18 -11.00
N GLU A 416 -23.80 -20.14 -10.56
CA GLU A 416 -24.81 -21.12 -10.99
C GLU A 416 -26.22 -20.51 -11.08
N PRO A 417 -26.80 -20.37 -12.29
CA PRO A 417 -28.16 -19.86 -12.47
C PRO A 417 -29.20 -20.65 -11.66
N GLY A 418 -30.05 -19.92 -10.94
CA GLY A 418 -31.12 -20.51 -10.13
C GLY A 418 -30.69 -20.99 -8.74
N HIS A 419 -29.39 -20.97 -8.43
CA HIS A 419 -28.90 -21.29 -7.09
C HIS A 419 -29.17 -20.14 -6.10
N PRO A 420 -29.53 -20.42 -4.82
CA PRO A 420 -29.73 -19.37 -3.82
C PRO A 420 -28.49 -18.51 -3.56
N HIS A 421 -27.30 -19.07 -3.80
CA HIS A 421 -26.00 -18.40 -3.67
C HIS A 421 -25.39 -17.97 -5.02
N ASP A 422 -26.19 -17.84 -6.07
CA ASP A 422 -25.75 -17.37 -7.39
C ASP A 422 -25.19 -15.94 -7.34
N LEU A 423 -23.88 -15.78 -7.49
CA LEU A 423 -23.20 -14.50 -7.34
C LEU A 423 -23.66 -13.47 -8.39
N ALA A 424 -23.89 -13.90 -9.64
CA ALA A 424 -24.31 -12.98 -10.71
C ALA A 424 -25.68 -12.36 -10.39
N ARG A 425 -26.66 -13.19 -10.02
CA ARG A 425 -27.99 -12.73 -9.60
C ARG A 425 -27.90 -11.81 -8.38
N LEU A 426 -27.08 -12.15 -7.38
CA LEU A 426 -26.93 -11.31 -6.19
C LEU A 426 -26.35 -9.94 -6.52
N VAL A 427 -25.38 -9.86 -7.43
CA VAL A 427 -24.84 -8.58 -7.91
C VAL A 427 -25.91 -7.77 -8.63
N GLU A 428 -26.67 -8.38 -9.54
CA GLU A 428 -27.79 -7.73 -10.25
C GLU A 428 -28.86 -7.20 -9.26
N GLU A 429 -29.20 -7.98 -8.23
CA GLU A 429 -30.13 -7.60 -7.17
C GLU A 429 -29.60 -6.43 -6.32
N VAL A 430 -28.31 -6.41 -5.99
CA VAL A 430 -27.68 -5.29 -5.27
C VAL A 430 -27.76 -4.02 -6.10
N LEU A 431 -27.38 -4.07 -7.38
CA LEU A 431 -27.42 -2.91 -8.28
C LEU A 431 -28.85 -2.38 -8.44
N SER A 432 -29.81 -3.30 -8.63
CA SER A 432 -31.24 -2.97 -8.68
C SER A 432 -31.71 -2.32 -7.39
N ARG A 433 -31.32 -2.86 -6.22
CA ARG A 433 -31.70 -2.33 -4.90
C ARG A 433 -31.25 -0.89 -4.71
N VAL A 434 -30.07 -0.54 -5.22
CA VAL A 434 -29.54 0.82 -5.11
C VAL A 434 -29.87 1.69 -6.32
N ASN A 435 -30.76 1.27 -7.22
CA ASN A 435 -31.10 2.01 -8.43
C ASN A 435 -29.84 2.43 -9.22
N ALA A 436 -28.90 1.49 -9.39
CA ALA A 436 -27.72 1.65 -10.25
C ALA A 436 -27.93 0.88 -11.56
N PRO A 437 -27.26 1.26 -12.67
CA PRO A 437 -27.35 0.52 -13.92
C PRO A 437 -26.96 -0.95 -13.73
N VAL A 438 -27.81 -1.85 -14.22
CA VAL A 438 -27.55 -3.29 -14.24
C VAL A 438 -27.05 -3.66 -15.64
N PRO A 439 -25.82 -4.17 -15.80
CA PRO A 439 -25.32 -4.61 -17.09
C PRO A 439 -26.09 -5.81 -17.63
N ASP A 440 -26.12 -5.95 -18.96
CA ASP A 440 -26.83 -7.05 -19.63
C ASP A 440 -26.29 -8.45 -19.28
N ASP A 441 -25.00 -8.56 -18.95
CA ASP A 441 -24.35 -9.85 -18.66
C ASP A 441 -23.26 -9.73 -17.57
N VAL A 442 -23.72 -9.62 -16.31
CA VAL A 442 -22.86 -9.61 -15.12
C VAL A 442 -22.06 -10.92 -15.00
N ARG A 443 -22.66 -12.05 -15.37
CA ARG A 443 -22.04 -13.37 -15.24
C ARG A 443 -20.78 -13.48 -16.09
N ARG A 444 -20.83 -13.03 -17.34
CA ARG A 444 -19.65 -13.02 -18.23
C ARG A 444 -18.50 -12.21 -17.64
N TRP A 445 -18.78 -11.04 -17.06
CA TRP A 445 -17.76 -10.21 -16.43
C TRP A 445 -17.13 -10.91 -15.21
N LEU A 446 -17.94 -11.57 -14.37
CA LEU A 446 -17.44 -12.38 -13.25
C LEU A 446 -16.49 -13.50 -13.72
N GLN A 447 -16.85 -14.19 -14.80
CA GLN A 447 -16.09 -15.32 -15.35
C GLN A 447 -14.77 -14.92 -16.01
N ARG A 448 -14.73 -13.73 -16.64
CA ARG A 448 -13.61 -13.34 -17.50
C ARG A 448 -12.70 -12.28 -16.88
N ASP A 449 -13.28 -11.28 -16.24
CA ASP A 449 -12.63 -10.01 -15.99
C ASP A 449 -12.47 -9.73 -14.49
N PHE A 450 -13.45 -10.12 -13.67
CA PHE A 450 -13.52 -9.76 -12.25
C PHE A 450 -12.27 -10.15 -11.46
N PHE A 451 -11.78 -11.39 -11.58
CA PHE A 451 -10.63 -11.81 -10.76
C PHE A 451 -9.35 -11.06 -11.11
N ALA A 452 -9.13 -10.72 -12.39
CA ALA A 452 -7.98 -9.95 -12.82
C ALA A 452 -8.06 -8.51 -12.27
N PHE A 453 -9.23 -7.87 -12.42
CA PHE A 453 -9.51 -6.56 -11.86
C PHE A 453 -9.31 -6.53 -10.33
N HIS A 454 -9.86 -7.53 -9.64
CA HIS A 454 -9.73 -7.68 -8.19
C HIS A 454 -8.27 -7.94 -7.77
N LEU A 455 -7.55 -8.80 -8.49
CA LEU A 455 -6.13 -9.05 -8.21
C LEU A 455 -5.32 -7.76 -8.31
N GLN A 456 -5.50 -6.98 -9.37
CA GLN A 456 -4.81 -5.70 -9.55
C GLN A 456 -5.12 -4.73 -8.40
N ARG A 457 -6.39 -4.58 -8.04
CA ARG A 457 -6.83 -3.64 -6.99
C ARG A 457 -6.34 -4.01 -5.58
N TYR A 458 -6.09 -5.30 -5.34
CA TYR A 458 -5.58 -5.85 -4.07
C TYR A 458 -4.10 -6.20 -4.12
N SER A 459 -3.39 -5.70 -5.13
CA SER A 459 -1.96 -5.85 -5.28
C SER A 459 -1.28 -4.48 -5.25
N LYS A 460 -0.20 -4.35 -4.48
CA LYS A 460 0.62 -3.14 -4.46
C LYS A 460 2.08 -3.49 -4.20
N SER A 461 2.95 -3.04 -5.11
CA SER A 461 4.34 -3.51 -5.19
C SER A 461 4.34 -5.05 -5.16
N ARG A 462 5.24 -5.69 -4.41
CA ARG A 462 5.39 -7.15 -4.36
C ARG A 462 4.29 -7.88 -3.57
N ARG A 463 3.34 -7.17 -2.96
CA ARG A 463 2.28 -7.76 -2.15
C ARG A 463 1.02 -7.97 -2.99
N LYS A 464 0.63 -9.23 -3.19
CA LYS A 464 -0.61 -9.62 -3.88
C LYS A 464 -1.57 -10.26 -2.88
N ALA A 465 -2.73 -9.63 -2.66
CA ALA A 465 -3.65 -10.03 -1.60
C ALA A 465 -5.14 -10.03 -2.00
N PRO A 466 -5.53 -10.68 -3.13
CA PRO A 466 -6.93 -10.78 -3.53
C PRO A 466 -7.74 -11.57 -2.49
N ILE A 467 -8.93 -11.09 -2.14
CA ILE A 467 -9.77 -11.72 -1.11
C ILE A 467 -11.03 -12.46 -1.60
N TYR A 468 -11.28 -12.50 -2.92
CA TYR A 468 -12.35 -13.29 -3.53
C TYR A 468 -11.69 -14.31 -4.46
N TRP A 469 -11.86 -15.60 -4.18
CA TRP A 469 -11.10 -16.66 -4.83
C TRP A 469 -11.99 -17.54 -5.69
N PRO A 470 -11.79 -17.55 -7.03
CA PRO A 470 -12.51 -18.46 -7.91
C PRO A 470 -11.84 -19.83 -7.90
N LEU A 471 -12.41 -20.77 -7.15
CA LEU A 471 -12.06 -22.18 -7.20
C LEU A 471 -12.97 -22.86 -8.21
N ALA A 472 -12.39 -23.31 -9.33
CA ALA A 472 -13.19 -23.76 -10.47
C ALA A 472 -12.75 -25.13 -10.98
N THR A 473 -13.68 -25.79 -11.67
CA THR A 473 -13.40 -26.97 -12.50
C THR A 473 -12.34 -26.69 -13.56
N THR A 474 -11.78 -27.74 -14.17
CA THR A 474 -10.68 -27.61 -15.14
C THR A 474 -11.04 -26.69 -16.32
N SER A 475 -12.27 -26.79 -16.84
CA SER A 475 -12.78 -25.90 -17.88
C SER A 475 -13.18 -24.50 -17.39
N GLY A 476 -13.37 -24.31 -16.08
CA GLY A 476 -13.94 -23.08 -15.50
C GLY A 476 -15.46 -22.98 -15.59
N SER A 477 -16.13 -24.05 -16.06
CA SER A 477 -17.60 -24.10 -16.23
C SER A 477 -18.39 -24.06 -14.92
N TYR A 478 -17.78 -24.44 -13.80
CA TYR A 478 -18.37 -24.32 -12.47
C TYR A 478 -17.36 -23.70 -11.52
N THR A 479 -17.73 -22.56 -10.94
CA THR A 479 -16.85 -21.75 -10.10
C THR A 479 -17.49 -21.48 -8.75
N LEU A 480 -16.79 -21.87 -7.67
CA LEU A 480 -17.07 -21.45 -6.31
C LEU A 480 -16.22 -20.23 -5.99
N TRP A 481 -16.87 -19.16 -5.56
CA TRP A 481 -16.22 -17.95 -5.08
C TRP A 481 -16.09 -17.99 -3.57
N VAL A 482 -14.86 -18.14 -3.09
CA VAL A 482 -14.54 -18.22 -1.65
C VAL A 482 -14.07 -16.87 -1.13
N TYR A 483 -14.63 -16.44 0.00
CA TYR A 483 -14.30 -15.19 0.65
C TYR A 483 -13.23 -15.37 1.73
N TYR A 484 -12.02 -14.89 1.45
CA TYR A 484 -10.85 -15.06 2.31
C TYR A 484 -11.09 -14.67 3.79
N PRO A 485 -11.68 -13.50 4.12
CA PRO A 485 -11.90 -13.11 5.52
C PRO A 485 -12.89 -14.00 6.30
N SER A 486 -13.60 -14.92 5.63
CA SER A 486 -14.53 -15.88 6.25
C SER A 486 -14.00 -17.32 6.24
N LEU A 487 -12.73 -17.53 5.89
CA LEU A 487 -12.14 -18.86 5.88
C LEU A 487 -12.10 -19.48 7.27
N THR A 488 -12.40 -20.77 7.32
CA THR A 488 -12.28 -21.62 8.50
C THR A 488 -11.72 -22.97 8.09
N SER A 489 -11.36 -23.81 9.05
CA SER A 489 -11.00 -25.22 8.79
C SER A 489 -12.16 -26.03 8.19
N GLN A 490 -13.40 -25.50 8.19
CA GLN A 490 -14.57 -26.16 7.60
C GLN A 490 -14.89 -25.68 6.18
N THR A 491 -14.22 -24.65 5.66
CA THR A 491 -14.57 -24.06 4.36
C THR A 491 -14.53 -25.08 3.22
N LEU A 492 -13.51 -25.92 3.15
CA LEU A 492 -13.41 -26.91 2.07
C LEU A 492 -14.48 -28.00 2.19
N TYR A 493 -14.79 -28.46 3.41
CA TYR A 493 -15.91 -29.39 3.64
C TYR A 493 -17.26 -28.78 3.29
N THR A 494 -17.46 -27.50 3.59
CA THR A 494 -18.68 -26.75 3.22
C THR A 494 -18.81 -26.65 1.69
N ALA A 495 -17.73 -26.32 0.99
CA ALA A 495 -17.69 -26.29 -0.48
C ALA A 495 -18.11 -27.65 -1.09
N ILE A 496 -17.64 -28.74 -0.50
CA ILE A 496 -17.94 -30.11 -0.95
C ILE A 496 -19.41 -30.46 -0.68
N ASN A 497 -19.85 -30.35 0.57
CA ASN A 497 -21.14 -30.88 1.01
C ASN A 497 -22.33 -30.03 0.56
N ASP A 498 -22.16 -28.71 0.51
CA ASP A 498 -23.29 -27.79 0.31
C ASP A 498 -23.41 -27.33 -1.14
N PHE A 499 -22.35 -27.48 -1.95
CA PHE A 499 -22.33 -27.03 -3.36
C PHE A 499 -22.03 -28.17 -4.33
N ILE A 500 -20.89 -28.86 -4.16
CA ILE A 500 -20.42 -29.82 -5.18
C ILE A 500 -21.22 -31.13 -5.15
N GLU A 501 -21.46 -31.71 -3.98
CA GLU A 501 -22.24 -32.96 -3.85
C GLU A 501 -23.70 -32.82 -4.34
N PRO A 502 -24.44 -31.74 -3.97
CA PRO A 502 -25.75 -31.47 -4.56
C PRO A 502 -25.69 -31.33 -6.08
N LYS A 503 -24.68 -30.63 -6.61
CA LYS A 503 -24.53 -30.44 -8.05
C LYS A 503 -24.21 -31.75 -8.78
N LEU A 504 -23.32 -32.57 -8.23
CA LEU A 504 -22.99 -33.90 -8.73
C LEU A 504 -24.24 -34.79 -8.79
N LYS A 505 -25.07 -34.76 -7.74
CA LYS A 505 -26.33 -35.53 -7.72
C LYS A 505 -27.29 -35.08 -8.82
N GLN A 506 -27.39 -33.77 -9.06
CA GLN A 506 -28.22 -33.22 -10.14
C GLN A 506 -27.69 -33.68 -11.51
N VAL A 507 -26.40 -33.43 -11.79
CA VAL A 507 -25.77 -33.76 -13.07
C VAL A 507 -25.81 -35.27 -13.33
N GLY A 508 -25.54 -36.09 -12.33
CA GLY A 508 -25.61 -37.56 -12.46
C GLY A 508 -27.02 -38.07 -12.74
N ALA A 509 -28.06 -37.40 -12.22
CA ALA A 509 -29.45 -37.71 -12.57
C ALA A 509 -29.76 -37.36 -14.03
N ASP A 510 -29.29 -36.21 -14.53
CA ASP A 510 -29.46 -35.77 -15.91
C ASP A 510 -28.71 -36.69 -16.90
N VAL A 511 -27.48 -37.08 -16.56
CA VAL A 511 -26.70 -38.09 -17.29
C VAL A 511 -27.45 -39.42 -17.34
N THR A 512 -27.99 -39.88 -16.21
CA THR A 512 -28.75 -41.13 -16.13
C THR A 512 -30.03 -41.07 -16.98
N ALA A 513 -30.75 -39.95 -16.95
CA ALA A 513 -31.95 -39.75 -17.75
C ALA A 513 -31.66 -39.83 -19.26
N LEU A 514 -30.60 -39.16 -19.73
CA LEU A 514 -30.17 -39.23 -21.13
C LEU A 514 -29.64 -40.62 -21.49
N ARG A 515 -28.90 -41.29 -20.60
CA ARG A 515 -28.43 -42.66 -20.79
C ARG A 515 -29.59 -43.62 -21.01
N ASN A 516 -30.66 -43.47 -20.22
CA ASN A 516 -31.86 -44.31 -20.29
C ASN A 516 -32.67 -44.10 -21.58
N LYS A 517 -32.54 -42.96 -22.27
CA LYS A 517 -33.10 -42.79 -23.61
C LYS A 517 -32.45 -43.73 -24.64
N GLY A 518 -31.23 -44.23 -24.39
CA GLY A 518 -30.58 -45.23 -25.23
C GLY A 518 -30.50 -44.81 -26.70
N SER A 519 -30.99 -45.64 -27.61
CA SER A 519 -31.06 -45.38 -29.06
C SER A 519 -32.05 -44.29 -29.47
N ASN A 520 -32.93 -43.84 -28.56
CA ASN A 520 -33.91 -42.78 -28.83
C ASN A 520 -33.34 -41.37 -28.60
N ARG A 521 -32.05 -41.24 -28.27
CA ARG A 521 -31.38 -39.93 -28.17
C ARG A 521 -31.33 -39.27 -29.54
N SER A 522 -31.79 -38.02 -29.58
CA SER A 522 -31.53 -37.15 -30.73
C SER A 522 -30.03 -36.80 -30.83
N ARG A 523 -29.61 -36.18 -31.94
CA ARG A 523 -28.25 -35.65 -32.06
C ARG A 523 -27.92 -34.63 -30.96
N ASP A 524 -28.92 -33.83 -30.55
CA ASP A 524 -28.75 -32.85 -29.49
C ASP A 524 -28.68 -33.51 -28.11
N ASP A 525 -29.46 -34.58 -27.89
CA ASP A 525 -29.35 -35.41 -26.68
C ASP A 525 -27.96 -36.05 -26.56
N GLU A 526 -27.37 -36.50 -27.68
CA GLU A 526 -26.02 -37.08 -27.67
C GLU A 526 -24.96 -36.05 -27.28
N LYS A 527 -25.02 -34.86 -27.88
CA LYS A 527 -24.11 -33.75 -27.55
C LYS A 527 -24.26 -33.31 -26.09
N GLN A 528 -25.49 -33.23 -25.60
CA GLN A 528 -25.76 -32.88 -24.20
C GLN A 528 -25.26 -33.97 -23.24
N PHE A 529 -25.43 -35.25 -23.61
CA PHE A 529 -24.94 -36.37 -22.82
C PHE A 529 -23.40 -36.33 -22.68
N GLU A 530 -22.67 -36.17 -23.79
CA GLU A 530 -21.20 -36.04 -23.76
C GLU A 530 -20.75 -34.84 -22.91
N ALA A 531 -21.40 -33.69 -23.06
CA ALA A 531 -21.08 -32.49 -22.27
C ALA A 531 -21.33 -32.70 -20.77
N LEU A 532 -22.45 -33.34 -20.40
CA LEU A 532 -22.77 -33.62 -19.00
C LEU A 532 -21.84 -34.68 -18.40
N GLN A 533 -21.41 -35.69 -19.16
CA GLN A 533 -20.41 -36.66 -18.69
C GLN A 533 -19.05 -36.01 -18.41
N ALA A 534 -18.60 -35.15 -19.33
CA ALA A 534 -17.36 -34.39 -19.12
C ALA A 534 -17.47 -33.48 -17.89
N PHE A 535 -18.61 -32.81 -17.73
CA PHE A 535 -18.87 -31.94 -16.58
C PHE A 535 -18.96 -32.70 -15.25
N GLU A 536 -19.62 -33.86 -15.24
CA GLU A 536 -19.68 -34.76 -14.08
C GLU A 536 -18.27 -35.18 -13.64
N LEU A 537 -17.41 -35.55 -14.60
CA LEU A 537 -16.01 -35.90 -14.32
C LEU A 537 -15.24 -34.72 -13.71
N GLU A 538 -15.37 -33.51 -14.27
CA GLU A 538 -14.71 -32.32 -13.73
C GLU A 538 -15.18 -31.97 -12.31
N LEU A 539 -16.47 -32.17 -12.00
CA LEU A 539 -17.00 -31.97 -10.65
C LEU A 539 -16.45 -33.02 -9.66
N ILE A 540 -16.30 -34.28 -10.10
CA ILE A 540 -15.63 -35.33 -9.32
C ILE A 540 -14.17 -34.95 -9.03
N GLU A 541 -13.43 -34.48 -10.04
CA GLU A 541 -12.04 -34.03 -9.88
C GLU A 541 -11.92 -32.87 -8.89
N LEU A 542 -12.81 -31.88 -9.00
CA LEU A 542 -12.87 -30.75 -8.08
C LEU A 542 -13.14 -31.23 -6.64
N ARG A 543 -14.16 -32.07 -6.45
CA ARG A 543 -14.51 -32.66 -5.15
C ARG A 543 -13.34 -33.43 -4.55
N ASP A 544 -12.75 -34.35 -5.30
CA ASP A 544 -11.70 -35.24 -4.82
C ASP A 544 -10.43 -34.45 -4.47
N THR A 545 -10.13 -33.39 -5.23
CA THR A 545 -9.05 -32.45 -4.91
C THR A 545 -9.30 -31.73 -3.58
N LEU A 546 -10.52 -31.23 -3.36
CA LEU A 546 -10.89 -30.56 -2.12
C LEU A 546 -10.89 -31.53 -0.92
N LEU A 547 -11.43 -32.75 -1.08
CA LEU A 547 -11.42 -33.80 -0.06
C LEU A 547 -9.99 -34.19 0.35
N LYS A 548 -9.05 -34.22 -0.62
CA LYS A 548 -7.64 -34.48 -0.33
C LYS A 548 -6.99 -33.38 0.51
N LEU A 549 -7.37 -32.12 0.28
CA LEU A 549 -6.78 -30.96 0.97
C LEU A 549 -7.42 -30.69 2.34
N ALA A 550 -8.73 -30.93 2.48
CA ALA A 550 -9.53 -30.54 3.63
C ALA A 550 -9.01 -31.01 5.00
N PRO A 551 -8.50 -32.24 5.19
CA PRO A 551 -8.05 -32.70 6.51
C PRO A 551 -6.90 -31.88 7.10
N THR A 552 -6.00 -31.39 6.25
CA THR A 552 -4.79 -30.66 6.65
C THR A 552 -4.94 -29.15 6.49
N TYR A 553 -5.92 -28.70 5.71
CA TYR A 553 -6.14 -27.28 5.45
C TYR A 553 -6.75 -26.56 6.65
N LYS A 554 -5.90 -25.89 7.44
CA LYS A 554 -6.30 -25.01 8.54
C LYS A 554 -5.74 -23.60 8.26
N PRO A 555 -6.55 -22.73 7.62
CA PRO A 555 -6.08 -21.40 7.23
C PRO A 555 -5.82 -20.52 8.45
N ASN A 556 -4.83 -19.62 8.35
CA ASN A 556 -4.54 -18.60 9.35
C ASN A 556 -4.26 -17.25 8.65
N PHE A 557 -4.95 -16.20 9.06
CA PHE A 557 -4.82 -14.88 8.43
C PHE A 557 -3.44 -14.23 8.64
N ASP A 558 -2.73 -14.59 9.70
CA ASP A 558 -1.36 -14.13 9.95
C ASP A 558 -0.39 -14.61 8.86
N ASP A 559 -0.68 -15.71 8.16
CA ASP A 559 0.12 -16.22 7.05
C ASP A 559 0.00 -15.35 5.79
N GLY A 560 -1.05 -14.51 5.73
CA GLY A 560 -1.38 -13.68 4.58
C GLY A 560 -2.06 -14.47 3.45
N VAL A 561 -2.64 -13.72 2.51
CA VAL A 561 -3.48 -14.27 1.42
C VAL A 561 -2.72 -15.30 0.57
N GLN A 562 -1.50 -14.97 0.16
CA GLN A 562 -0.73 -15.79 -0.80
C GLN A 562 -0.39 -17.17 -0.23
N ILE A 563 0.08 -17.25 1.02
CA ILE A 563 0.35 -18.54 1.69
C ILE A 563 -0.94 -19.30 1.93
N THR A 564 -1.99 -18.62 2.40
CA THR A 564 -3.29 -19.25 2.69
C THR A 564 -3.94 -19.87 1.45
N ALA A 565 -3.75 -19.24 0.28
CA ALA A 565 -4.26 -19.74 -1.00
C ALA A 565 -3.34 -20.78 -1.67
N ALA A 566 -2.07 -20.88 -1.27
CA ALA A 566 -1.06 -21.71 -1.94
C ALA A 566 -1.48 -23.19 -2.13
N PRO A 567 -2.03 -23.91 -1.14
CA PRO A 567 -2.45 -25.30 -1.34
C PRO A 567 -3.54 -25.48 -2.40
N LEU A 568 -4.33 -24.42 -2.65
CA LEU A 568 -5.46 -24.41 -3.57
C LEU A 568 -5.07 -24.02 -4.99
N TRP A 569 -3.77 -23.82 -5.28
CA TRP A 569 -3.26 -23.39 -6.59
C TRP A 569 -3.79 -24.19 -7.80
N PRO A 570 -4.06 -25.52 -7.73
CA PRO A 570 -4.57 -26.27 -8.88
C PRO A 570 -5.98 -25.85 -9.31
N LEU A 571 -6.73 -25.18 -8.42
CA LEU A 571 -8.14 -24.84 -8.60
C LEU A 571 -8.35 -23.43 -9.19
N PHE A 572 -7.32 -22.59 -9.22
CA PHE A 572 -7.37 -21.27 -9.83
C PHE A 572 -7.16 -21.34 -11.35
N ARG A 573 -7.98 -20.62 -12.13
CA ARG A 573 -7.87 -20.58 -13.61
C ARG A 573 -7.10 -19.38 -14.14
N HIS A 574 -6.94 -18.33 -13.34
CA HIS A 574 -6.09 -17.18 -13.67
C HIS A 574 -4.61 -17.55 -13.64
N LYS A 575 -4.00 -17.71 -14.81
CA LYS A 575 -2.65 -18.30 -14.97
C LYS A 575 -1.53 -17.56 -14.24
N PRO A 576 -1.44 -16.21 -14.26
CA PRO A 576 -0.42 -15.49 -13.50
C PRO A 576 -0.51 -15.76 -11.98
N TRP A 577 -1.72 -15.75 -11.43
CA TRP A 577 -1.93 -16.01 -10.01
C TRP A 577 -1.69 -17.48 -9.65
N GLN A 578 -2.15 -18.40 -10.49
CA GLN A 578 -1.89 -19.83 -10.33
C GLN A 578 -0.39 -20.13 -10.26
N LYS A 579 0.43 -19.48 -11.11
CA LYS A 579 1.90 -19.62 -11.09
C LYS A 579 2.48 -19.13 -9.76
N VAL A 580 2.10 -17.92 -9.32
CA VAL A 580 2.55 -17.36 -8.03
C VAL A 580 2.22 -18.30 -6.87
N LEU A 581 1.01 -18.85 -6.81
CA LEU A 581 0.60 -19.78 -5.76
C LEU A 581 1.36 -21.11 -5.82
N LYS A 582 1.58 -21.66 -7.03
CA LYS A 582 2.36 -22.88 -7.22
C LYS A 582 3.80 -22.71 -6.73
N ASP A 583 4.43 -21.58 -7.06
CA ASP A 583 5.80 -21.27 -6.62
C ASP A 583 5.85 -21.05 -5.10
N THR A 584 4.80 -20.44 -4.53
CA THR A 584 4.65 -20.29 -3.07
C THR A 584 4.51 -21.64 -2.38
N TRP A 585 3.71 -22.54 -2.95
CA TRP A 585 3.53 -23.90 -2.43
C TRP A 585 4.84 -24.69 -2.45
N ALA A 586 5.62 -24.61 -3.54
CA ALA A 586 6.93 -25.25 -3.61
C ALA A 586 7.90 -24.73 -2.54
N LYS A 587 7.87 -23.43 -2.22
CA LYS A 587 8.66 -22.82 -1.14
C LYS A 587 8.19 -23.26 0.25
N LEU A 588 6.88 -23.43 0.47
CA LEU A 588 6.33 -24.06 1.68
C LEU A 588 6.82 -25.50 1.83
N GLU A 589 6.77 -26.30 0.77
CA GLU A 589 7.25 -27.69 0.75
C GLU A 589 8.74 -27.78 1.09
N LYS A 590 9.54 -26.82 0.63
CA LYS A 590 10.98 -26.72 0.95
C LYS A 590 11.28 -26.22 2.37
N GLY A 591 10.31 -25.57 3.02
CA GLY A 591 10.45 -25.02 4.37
C GLY A 591 11.02 -23.59 4.41
N ASP A 592 10.94 -22.85 3.30
CA ASP A 592 11.35 -21.43 3.23
C ASP A 592 10.38 -20.53 4.03
N TYR A 593 9.15 -21.01 4.26
CA TYR A 593 8.09 -20.31 4.98
C TYR A 593 7.64 -21.06 6.24
N ASP A 594 8.55 -21.75 6.93
CA ASP A 594 8.25 -22.50 8.16
C ASP A 594 7.79 -21.61 9.33
N TRP A 595 7.82 -20.29 9.18
CA TRP A 595 7.19 -19.35 10.11
C TRP A 595 5.66 -19.33 10.00
N ALA A 596 5.09 -19.80 8.89
CA ALA A 596 3.65 -19.79 8.65
C ALA A 596 2.96 -20.92 9.43
N MET A 597 1.79 -20.63 10.00
CA MET A 597 0.96 -21.62 10.71
C MET A 597 0.50 -22.74 9.78
N LEU A 598 0.27 -22.43 8.50
CA LEU A 598 -0.03 -23.44 7.50
C LEU A 598 1.10 -24.47 7.34
N ALA A 599 2.37 -24.05 7.40
CA ALA A 599 3.50 -24.97 7.35
C ALA A 599 3.51 -25.94 8.54
N MET A 600 3.15 -25.47 9.75
CA MET A 600 2.99 -26.32 10.94
C MET A 600 1.90 -27.39 10.76
N ASN A 601 0.83 -27.10 10.01
CA ASN A 601 -0.22 -28.07 9.76
C ASN A 601 0.21 -29.18 8.80
N TYR A 602 0.98 -28.86 7.75
CA TYR A 602 1.43 -29.83 6.74
C TYR A 602 2.71 -30.57 7.15
N TRP A 603 3.63 -29.92 7.87
CA TRP A 603 4.94 -30.49 8.25
C TRP A 603 5.28 -30.21 9.72
N PRO A 604 4.47 -30.68 10.69
CA PRO A 604 4.63 -30.34 12.11
C PRO A 604 6.00 -30.73 12.67
N ASP A 605 6.51 -31.92 12.34
CA ASP A 605 7.80 -32.41 12.86
C ASP A 605 8.96 -31.53 12.39
N ARG A 606 8.97 -31.16 11.10
CA ARG A 606 10.00 -30.28 10.51
C ARG A 606 10.00 -28.92 11.21
N VAL A 607 8.83 -28.33 11.38
CA VAL A 607 8.69 -26.98 11.98
C VAL A 607 9.09 -27.02 13.45
N ARG A 608 8.65 -28.03 14.21
CA ARG A 608 9.02 -28.22 15.62
C ARG A 608 10.53 -28.40 15.82
N GLU A 609 11.20 -29.17 14.96
CA GLU A 609 12.65 -29.31 15.03
C GLU A 609 13.36 -27.98 14.79
N LYS A 610 12.90 -27.16 13.84
CA LYS A 610 13.46 -25.82 13.62
C LYS A 610 13.22 -24.86 14.81
N CYS A 611 12.08 -24.97 15.50
CA CYS A 611 11.80 -24.14 16.67
C CYS A 611 12.81 -24.35 17.82
N LYS A 612 13.49 -25.51 17.90
CA LYS A 612 14.52 -25.76 18.91
C LYS A 612 15.74 -24.85 18.77
N THR A 613 16.05 -24.39 17.55
CA THR A 613 17.26 -23.61 17.26
C THR A 613 16.97 -22.21 16.72
N ASP A 614 15.76 -21.94 16.24
CA ASP A 614 15.32 -20.62 15.78
C ASP A 614 14.24 -20.06 16.71
N LYS A 615 14.63 -19.07 17.52
CA LYS A 615 13.75 -18.41 18.48
C LYS A 615 12.64 -17.61 17.80
N SER A 616 12.90 -17.02 16.62
CA SER A 616 11.86 -16.29 15.88
C SER A 616 10.76 -17.22 15.41
N LEU A 617 11.12 -18.43 14.96
CA LEU A 617 10.15 -19.47 14.60
C LEU A 617 9.41 -20.00 15.83
N ALA A 618 10.12 -20.26 16.93
CA ALA A 618 9.49 -20.71 18.17
C ALA A 618 8.43 -19.72 18.66
N ILE A 619 8.73 -18.41 18.62
CA ILE A 619 7.79 -17.33 18.96
C ILE A 619 6.59 -17.32 18.02
N ALA A 620 6.79 -17.48 16.70
CA ALA A 620 5.71 -17.48 15.72
C ALA A 620 4.69 -18.61 15.95
N HIS A 621 5.14 -19.75 16.46
CA HIS A 621 4.32 -20.95 16.73
C HIS A 621 3.88 -21.09 18.19
N GLY A 622 4.30 -20.20 19.08
CA GLY A 622 4.05 -20.31 20.53
C GLY A 622 4.72 -21.54 21.18
N LEU A 623 5.89 -21.91 20.68
CA LEU A 623 6.69 -23.08 21.09
C LEU A 623 8.04 -22.67 21.70
N GLU A 624 8.09 -21.52 22.37
CA GLU A 624 9.31 -21.04 23.02
C GLU A 624 9.85 -21.98 24.10
N ASP A 625 9.01 -22.88 24.63
CA ASP A 625 9.40 -23.95 25.56
C ASP A 625 10.30 -25.00 24.92
N LEU A 626 10.24 -25.16 23.59
CA LEU A 626 11.11 -26.07 22.84
C LEU A 626 12.47 -25.45 22.50
N TYR A 627 12.60 -24.13 22.56
CA TYR A 627 13.80 -23.42 22.14
C TYR A 627 14.97 -23.65 23.11
N VAL A 628 16.12 -24.03 22.57
CA VAL A 628 17.37 -24.22 23.32
C VAL A 628 18.33 -23.09 22.95
N GLU A 629 18.66 -22.25 23.94
CA GLU A 629 19.60 -21.14 23.73
C GLU A 629 21.01 -21.70 23.43
N PRO A 630 21.63 -21.33 22.30
CA PRO A 630 22.95 -21.83 21.94
C PRO A 630 24.00 -21.38 22.95
N GLU A 631 24.96 -22.25 23.26
CA GLU A 631 26.05 -21.92 24.18
C GLU A 631 26.80 -20.67 23.72
N ALA A 632 27.03 -19.75 24.66
CA ALA A 632 27.67 -18.48 24.38
C ALA A 632 29.10 -18.70 23.84
N VAL A 633 29.32 -18.41 22.55
CA VAL A 633 30.66 -18.47 21.96
C VAL A 633 31.55 -17.45 22.68
N PRO A 634 32.70 -17.85 23.26
CA PRO A 634 33.55 -16.94 24.02
C PRO A 634 33.96 -15.75 23.15
N LYS A 635 33.67 -14.53 23.61
CA LYS A 635 34.04 -13.28 22.93
C LYS A 635 35.55 -13.27 22.73
N LYS A 636 36.03 -13.41 21.49
CA LYS A 636 37.43 -13.15 21.14
C LYS A 636 37.75 -11.70 21.52
N THR A 637 38.53 -11.52 22.58
CA THR A 637 39.07 -10.23 23.01
C THR A 637 39.86 -9.63 21.85
N ARG A 638 39.36 -8.52 21.28
CA ARG A 638 40.13 -7.70 20.34
C ARG A 638 41.38 -7.23 21.09
N LYS A 639 42.55 -7.80 20.76
CA LYS A 639 43.84 -7.24 21.17
C LYS A 639 43.88 -5.78 20.71
N LYS A 640 43.92 -4.84 21.67
CA LYS A 640 44.35 -3.46 21.42
C LYS A 640 45.69 -3.56 20.68
N LYS A 641 45.77 -3.02 19.46
CA LYS A 641 47.07 -2.68 18.86
C LYS A 641 47.64 -1.58 19.75
N GLY A 642 48.55 -1.97 20.64
CA GLY A 642 49.40 -1.06 21.37
C GLY A 642 50.38 -0.40 20.41
N GLU A 643 50.70 0.85 20.75
CA GLU A 643 51.69 1.73 20.14
C GLU A 643 53.03 1.02 19.90
N ALA A 644 53.57 1.23 18.70
CA ALA A 644 55.00 1.15 18.41
C ALA A 644 55.31 2.23 17.37
#